data_AF-A0A7Y4MSQ5-F1
#
_entry.id   AF-A0A7Y4MSQ5-F1
#
_cell.length_a   1.000
_cell.length_b   1.000
_cell.length_c   1.000
_cell.angle_alpha   90.00
_cell.angle_beta   90.00
_cell.angle_gamma   90.00
#
_symmetry.space_group_name_H-M   'P 1'
#
loop_
_entity.id
_entity.type
_entity.pdbx_description
1 polymer ?
#
loop_
_entity_poly.entity_id
_entity_poly.type
_entity_poly.pdbx_seq_one_letter_code
_entity_poly.pdbx_strand_id
1 'polypeptide(L)'
;MITKPIADPLANEHVLRVEPRMAPFGVDAEWRRRAHFFTGRAVSADALALEQEHRAGRLALLGQHLTPGIVAGLEVHLERVGPQTFIHVRPGNGIAVTGEDVIVRRQLRAPLGAIPLFPGHRDPSTFSLEALANEEPPVDPLPFPRAAVLVLVPTTSVLTPPASQTDACEVDPESYSFEDAVRTEGAALVLWGWPEGWDMPQDYSLRWRSRLVYSLFERERRRRSGLLAPWEHAGVPLGLLGFKEGPDGPEALFVDRHAVARAGGLPRARTPLLKSRGSPVLWQARILQFNDHLAEVPPERLAQDKAILYFRRLPPVGVLPPDAVDYRAWTRRFFPDRFELEAVPIPLEQLDTVAMASAALEPLDITREERVRILVPVPGAVYEPGLLHDAPLDPAFLAAIEEGLQRLGGWLKRRIVVRARMSTLKDTLYGATGKHYPLVDPEADPDEARYIPAADPTNPTEEDYGTSGETVPTAEAYLQNHFEPSWELAVDARSDLLPRPQGDPTPRLEFAGQLTSAPVVISTEDRAHVLFRGPFWTLGYRTFDGRAWSKVTPVLQGRVRSRSVPVAAMWPRGRLDVYFRDDQGNLHNTYLDTRVSNQPWSSPRVLASGVMGDAAAVSPSEGRTDVFYQALRGQVLSLWWMTVTASRVIRPRPLETPLAFKGEPISAVVSRGQLMAFLLDAQRNIQQVTVSPDPTHGAAVWTNHSLGREVRWLKACASPDDGTVDLVALTGSSLLHRRFNGLVWSEWKDLGSSHSLTAALSAPGKGVLDVLSRAVNGRIRYARFDGTTWTPWKTLGTEVARSAPAAIRRGDQLDVIVRARENLLWHRPVRSPLHTTQRTQGLRGLMRDLSNRIQRVDEAVDAAFLQVQSEIHRVRQLMLGSTSSAVMTASPVLTDVAQAETRVATLTDVEKFIGVLNTKRKVSWSTVRYLDQSNLRDRLLKVSPVIGTLHSAMAIKREVLGKLFTLLSGMEFNLEAVQVPNVKVPPWRRSRVPVDGQPPPIPTPEPRIDIPLSELRALTAEDWNQVFTHYVAPKVPTRAEEATYFSMSVAQLEDVLAVLRNLEDRVMQYREALEEGGRLVSVLQAHETRGGARLTVIGTEVSESRQDVMVARALLAEEQTRLQRINERRALVLREHVRFLVYHRPREQVMDCATPVRALDTGIYESELPAALAETRAAPPELWALIQLLRDAPLDWFAQGPLLFQRLDRLDLVHRTLEGARQRATVRVPPALPQPPYSNLSLP
;
A
#
# COMPACT_ATOMS: atom_id res chain seq x y z
N MET A 1 -13.99 -64.01 68.36
CA MET A 1 -13.39 -63.14 67.32
C MET A 1 -11.91 -63.51 67.22
N ILE A 2 -11.37 -63.70 66.02
CA ILE A 2 -9.94 -64.04 65.82
C ILE A 2 -9.17 -62.74 65.60
N THR A 3 -8.26 -62.38 66.50
CA THR A 3 -7.29 -61.29 66.28
C THR A 3 -6.12 -61.84 65.48
N LYS A 4 -5.84 -61.26 64.29
CA LYS A 4 -4.63 -61.56 63.53
C LYS A 4 -3.57 -60.50 63.85
N PRO A 5 -2.32 -60.88 64.19
CA PRO A 5 -1.23 -59.93 64.35
C PRO A 5 -0.84 -59.28 63.01
N ILE A 6 -0.29 -58.07 63.07
CA ILE A 6 0.31 -57.40 61.90
C ILE A 6 1.61 -58.14 61.58
N ALA A 7 1.79 -58.56 60.33
CA ALA A 7 3.06 -59.12 59.87
C ALA A 7 4.04 -57.97 59.59
N ASP A 8 5.22 -58.00 60.22
CA ASP A 8 6.26 -56.95 60.23
C ASP A 8 5.81 -55.57 60.73
N PRO A 9 5.58 -55.40 62.05
CA PRO A 9 5.29 -54.09 62.62
C PRO A 9 6.54 -53.19 62.61
N LEU A 10 6.36 -51.93 62.22
CA LEU A 10 7.42 -50.92 62.34
C LEU A 10 7.68 -50.57 63.81
N ALA A 11 8.88 -50.10 64.13
CA ALA A 11 9.20 -49.65 65.49
C ALA A 11 8.25 -48.51 65.92
N ASN A 12 7.48 -48.75 67.00
CA ASN A 12 6.40 -47.92 67.58
C ASN A 12 4.96 -48.15 67.06
N GLU A 13 4.72 -49.18 66.25
CA GLU A 13 3.36 -49.54 65.85
C GLU A 13 2.61 -50.28 66.98
N HIS A 14 1.56 -49.68 67.53
CA HIS A 14 0.74 -50.25 68.62
C HIS A 14 -0.76 -50.07 68.34
N VAL A 15 -1.58 -50.98 68.86
CA VAL A 15 -3.04 -50.94 68.68
C VAL A 15 -3.62 -49.75 69.43
N LEU A 16 -4.05 -48.72 68.71
CA LEU A 16 -4.61 -47.47 69.28
C LEU A 16 -6.03 -47.67 69.86
N ARG A 17 -6.84 -48.53 69.24
CA ARG A 17 -8.23 -48.83 69.65
C ARG A 17 -8.71 -50.09 68.94
N VAL A 18 -9.54 -50.88 69.63
CA VAL A 18 -10.33 -51.96 69.03
C VAL A 18 -11.72 -51.42 68.75
N GLU A 19 -12.20 -51.59 67.52
CA GLU A 19 -13.55 -51.21 67.11
C GLU A 19 -14.27 -52.43 66.52
N PRO A 20 -15.36 -52.91 67.14
CA PRO A 20 -16.06 -52.31 68.28
C PRO A 20 -15.27 -52.39 69.61
N ARG A 21 -15.50 -51.41 70.49
CA ARG A 21 -14.90 -51.36 71.84
C ARG A 21 -15.35 -52.60 72.61
N MET A 22 -14.41 -53.38 73.13
CA MET A 22 -14.73 -54.55 73.94
C MET A 22 -15.35 -54.09 75.26
N ALA A 23 -16.68 -54.18 75.37
CA ALA A 23 -17.40 -53.99 76.63
C ALA A 23 -17.83 -55.37 77.16
N PRO A 24 -17.69 -55.65 78.46
CA PRO A 24 -18.35 -56.82 79.05
C PRO A 24 -19.85 -56.65 78.83
N PHE A 25 -20.48 -57.70 78.31
CA PHE A 25 -21.91 -57.74 78.02
C PHE A 25 -22.70 -57.24 79.24
N GLY A 26 -23.35 -56.08 79.11
CA GLY A 26 -24.27 -55.57 80.13
C GLY A 26 -25.35 -56.62 80.40
N VAL A 27 -25.56 -56.89 81.69
CA VAL A 27 -26.42 -57.95 82.25
C VAL A 27 -27.91 -57.56 82.22
N ASP A 28 -28.27 -56.39 81.69
CA ASP A 28 -29.63 -55.82 81.73
C ASP A 28 -30.48 -56.01 80.46
N ALA A 29 -30.15 -56.99 79.61
CA ALA A 29 -30.94 -57.25 78.40
C ALA A 29 -31.93 -58.41 78.64
N GLU A 30 -33.07 -58.13 79.27
CA GLU A 30 -34.12 -59.14 79.54
C GLU A 30 -34.56 -59.91 78.28
N TRP A 31 -34.57 -59.23 77.12
CA TRP A 31 -34.88 -59.83 75.81
C TRP A 31 -33.89 -60.93 75.36
N ARG A 32 -32.68 -61.01 75.96
CA ARG A 32 -31.71 -62.07 75.62
C ARG A 32 -32.01 -63.38 76.34
N ARG A 33 -32.99 -63.43 77.24
CA ARG A 33 -33.43 -64.67 77.91
C ARG A 33 -34.11 -65.58 76.89
N ARG A 34 -33.85 -66.89 76.99
CA ARG A 34 -34.46 -67.91 76.13
C ARG A 34 -35.37 -68.80 76.97
N ALA A 35 -36.57 -69.09 76.47
CA ALA A 35 -37.45 -70.03 77.14
C ALA A 35 -36.86 -71.45 77.06
N HIS A 36 -36.74 -72.12 78.21
CA HIS A 36 -36.30 -73.51 78.27
C HIS A 36 -37.51 -74.44 78.18
N PHE A 37 -37.89 -74.84 76.97
CA PHE A 37 -39.02 -75.74 76.74
C PHE A 37 -38.67 -77.18 77.12
N PHE A 38 -39.54 -77.83 77.91
CA PHE A 38 -39.50 -79.26 78.20
C PHE A 38 -40.92 -79.84 78.21
N THR A 39 -41.05 -81.14 77.97
CA THR A 39 -42.34 -81.84 77.86
C THR A 39 -43.14 -81.76 79.16
N GLY A 40 -44.43 -81.39 79.08
CA GLY A 40 -45.36 -81.37 80.22
C GLY A 40 -45.64 -79.97 80.82
N ARG A 41 -45.03 -78.90 80.29
CA ARG A 41 -45.33 -77.51 80.69
C ARG A 41 -46.18 -76.81 79.63
N ALA A 42 -47.28 -76.17 80.05
CA ALA A 42 -48.07 -75.32 79.16
C ALA A 42 -47.27 -74.06 78.78
N VAL A 43 -47.32 -73.65 77.52
CA VAL A 43 -46.69 -72.42 77.02
C VAL A 43 -47.54 -71.24 77.50
N SER A 44 -46.99 -70.37 78.34
CA SER A 44 -47.66 -69.13 78.74
C SER A 44 -47.48 -68.04 77.69
N ALA A 45 -48.40 -67.07 77.67
CA ALA A 45 -48.28 -65.87 76.84
C ALA A 45 -46.94 -65.16 77.08
N ASP A 46 -46.51 -65.02 78.34
CA ASP A 46 -45.22 -64.42 78.70
C ASP A 46 -44.02 -65.20 78.14
N ALA A 47 -44.07 -66.54 78.15
CA ALA A 47 -42.98 -67.37 77.62
C ALA A 47 -42.89 -67.27 76.10
N LEU A 48 -44.03 -67.14 75.42
CA LEU A 48 -44.08 -66.90 73.96
C LEU A 48 -43.60 -65.49 73.62
N ALA A 49 -44.02 -64.47 74.38
CA ALA A 49 -43.58 -63.08 74.22
C ALA A 49 -42.06 -62.95 74.38
N LEU A 50 -41.48 -63.54 75.43
CA LEU A 50 -40.03 -63.55 75.66
C LEU A 50 -39.25 -64.24 74.52
N GLU A 51 -39.76 -65.38 74.00
CA GLU A 51 -39.12 -66.07 72.87
C GLU A 51 -39.22 -65.25 71.56
N GLN A 52 -40.33 -64.54 71.34
CA GLN A 52 -40.49 -63.62 70.21
C GLN A 52 -39.54 -62.42 70.32
N GLU A 53 -39.44 -61.78 71.49
CA GLU A 53 -38.51 -60.69 71.77
C GLU A 53 -37.05 -61.11 71.60
N HIS A 54 -36.70 -62.32 72.03
CA HIS A 54 -35.37 -62.89 71.81
C HIS A 54 -35.01 -63.00 70.32
N ARG A 55 -35.95 -63.50 69.50
CA ARG A 55 -35.76 -63.65 68.06
C ARG A 55 -35.69 -62.29 67.36
N ALA A 56 -36.62 -61.38 67.67
CA ALA A 56 -36.65 -60.03 67.15
C ALA A 56 -35.36 -59.27 67.48
N GLY A 57 -34.91 -59.32 68.74
CA GLY A 57 -33.65 -58.68 69.16
C GLY A 57 -32.41 -59.28 68.50
N ARG A 58 -32.40 -60.59 68.19
CA ARG A 58 -31.28 -61.22 67.44
C ARG A 58 -31.26 -60.79 65.97
N LEU A 59 -32.43 -60.65 65.33
CA LEU A 59 -32.53 -60.11 63.98
C LEU A 59 -32.13 -58.63 63.94
N ALA A 60 -32.57 -57.83 64.92
CA ALA A 60 -32.17 -56.44 65.06
C ALA A 60 -30.65 -56.30 65.24
N LEU A 61 -30.00 -57.14 66.05
CA LEU A 61 -28.54 -57.15 66.15
C LEU A 61 -27.85 -57.45 64.81
N LEU A 62 -28.41 -58.35 63.99
CA LEU A 62 -27.90 -58.60 62.63
C LEU A 62 -28.10 -57.36 61.73
N GLY A 63 -29.25 -56.71 61.80
CA GLY A 63 -29.53 -55.45 61.09
C GLY A 63 -28.59 -54.32 61.49
N GLN A 64 -28.18 -54.25 62.76
CA GLN A 64 -27.20 -53.26 63.24
C GLN A 64 -25.80 -53.44 62.63
N HIS A 65 -25.47 -54.59 62.03
CA HIS A 65 -24.23 -54.75 61.27
C HIS A 65 -24.27 -54.09 59.88
N LEU A 66 -25.46 -53.77 59.38
CA LEU A 66 -25.68 -53.11 58.10
C LEU A 66 -25.80 -51.58 58.28
N THR A 67 -25.74 -50.84 57.17
CA THR A 67 -26.07 -49.42 57.16
C THR A 67 -27.58 -49.24 57.37
N PRO A 68 -28.01 -48.34 58.27
CA PRO A 68 -29.42 -47.98 58.37
C PRO A 68 -29.84 -47.13 57.18
N GLY A 69 -31.09 -47.25 56.75
CA GLY A 69 -31.64 -46.52 55.59
C GLY A 69 -32.57 -47.36 54.73
N ILE A 70 -32.87 -46.88 53.53
CA ILE A 70 -33.74 -47.54 52.57
C ILE A 70 -32.95 -48.58 51.80
N VAL A 71 -33.40 -49.83 51.81
CA VAL A 71 -32.78 -50.94 51.06
C VAL A 71 -33.31 -50.96 49.62
N ALA A 72 -34.64 -50.89 49.46
CA ALA A 72 -35.29 -50.83 48.16
C ALA A 72 -36.64 -50.12 48.25
N GLY A 73 -37.02 -49.41 47.18
CA GLY A 73 -38.34 -48.75 47.07
C GLY A 73 -38.50 -47.55 48.01
N LEU A 74 -39.66 -47.50 48.71
CA LEU A 74 -40.06 -46.45 49.65
C LEU A 74 -39.99 -45.02 49.08
N GLU A 75 -40.24 -44.89 47.77
CA GLU A 75 -40.35 -43.59 47.11
C GLU A 75 -41.56 -42.83 47.62
N VAL A 76 -41.36 -41.53 47.90
CA VAL A 76 -42.40 -40.65 48.41
C VAL A 76 -42.81 -39.67 47.33
N HIS A 77 -44.12 -39.60 47.06
CA HIS A 77 -44.70 -38.64 46.14
C HIS A 77 -45.83 -37.87 46.80
N LEU A 78 -46.01 -36.62 46.37
CA LEU A 78 -47.12 -35.77 46.80
C LEU A 78 -48.20 -35.78 45.73
N GLU A 79 -49.44 -36.04 46.13
CA GLU A 79 -50.63 -35.89 45.30
C GLU A 79 -51.50 -34.78 45.91
N ARG A 80 -51.95 -33.84 45.08
CA ARG A 80 -52.87 -32.78 45.51
C ARG A 80 -54.23 -33.01 44.86
N VAL A 81 -55.26 -33.15 45.69
CA VAL A 81 -56.66 -33.31 45.24
C VAL A 81 -57.50 -32.25 45.96
N GLY A 82 -57.81 -31.16 45.25
CA GLY A 82 -58.47 -29.99 45.86
C GLY A 82 -57.60 -29.35 46.96
N PRO A 83 -58.14 -29.02 48.15
CA PRO A 83 -57.38 -28.45 49.25
C PRO A 83 -56.57 -29.49 50.06
N GLN A 84 -56.74 -30.79 49.79
CA GLN A 84 -56.08 -31.86 50.54
C GLN A 84 -54.80 -32.35 49.85
N THR A 85 -53.74 -32.51 50.65
CA THR A 85 -52.49 -33.13 50.22
C THR A 85 -52.41 -34.57 50.72
N PHE A 86 -52.12 -35.51 49.81
CA PHE A 86 -51.89 -36.92 50.10
C PHE A 86 -50.42 -37.26 49.91
N ILE A 87 -49.87 -38.02 50.86
CA ILE A 87 -48.55 -38.63 50.76
C ILE A 87 -48.70 -40.05 50.25
N HIS A 88 -47.98 -40.37 49.17
CA HIS A 88 -47.85 -41.70 48.62
C HIS A 88 -46.49 -42.27 48.97
N VAL A 89 -46.45 -43.45 49.57
CA VAL A 89 -45.22 -44.22 49.79
C VAL A 89 -45.31 -45.51 48.99
N ARG A 90 -44.41 -45.69 48.03
CA ARG A 90 -44.35 -46.90 47.20
C ARG A 90 -43.91 -48.11 48.03
N PRO A 91 -44.29 -49.34 47.61
CA PRO A 91 -43.81 -50.55 48.25
C PRO A 91 -42.28 -50.60 48.32
N GLY A 92 -41.75 -51.13 49.42
CA GLY A 92 -40.32 -51.21 49.65
C GLY A 92 -39.99 -51.55 51.09
N ASN A 93 -38.71 -51.56 51.40
CA ASN A 93 -38.19 -51.90 52.72
C ASN A 93 -36.96 -51.06 53.11
N GLY A 94 -36.78 -50.91 54.41
CA GLY A 94 -35.64 -50.21 55.02
C GLY A 94 -35.22 -50.87 56.32
N ILE A 95 -34.07 -50.45 56.85
CA ILE A 95 -33.51 -50.91 58.12
C ILE A 95 -33.29 -49.68 59.01
N ALA A 96 -33.90 -49.68 60.20
CA ALA A 96 -33.74 -48.63 61.19
C ALA A 96 -32.36 -48.72 61.89
N VAL A 97 -31.96 -47.66 62.61
CA VAL A 97 -30.70 -47.66 63.36
C VAL A 97 -30.69 -48.70 64.48
N THR A 98 -31.87 -48.97 65.06
CA THR A 98 -32.11 -50.05 66.02
C THR A 98 -31.85 -51.44 65.43
N GLY A 99 -31.78 -51.55 64.09
CA GLY A 99 -31.58 -52.79 63.34
C GLY A 99 -32.87 -53.49 62.93
N GLU A 100 -34.02 -52.98 63.36
CA GLU A 100 -35.34 -53.45 62.94
C GLU A 100 -35.59 -53.11 61.46
N ASP A 101 -36.26 -54.01 60.74
CA ASP A 101 -36.69 -53.77 59.38
C ASP A 101 -38.08 -53.12 59.33
N VAL A 102 -38.28 -52.23 58.37
CA VAL A 102 -39.56 -51.60 58.06
C VAL A 102 -39.95 -51.98 56.65
N ILE A 103 -41.16 -52.53 56.47
CA ILE A 103 -41.63 -53.05 55.18
C ILE A 103 -43.00 -52.46 54.85
N VAL A 104 -43.09 -51.81 53.69
CA VAL A 104 -44.34 -51.36 53.08
C VAL A 104 -44.65 -52.30 51.93
N ARG A 105 -45.64 -53.19 52.10
CA ARG A 105 -45.97 -54.25 51.11
C ARG A 105 -46.81 -53.75 49.92
N ARG A 106 -47.64 -52.72 50.15
CA ARG A 106 -48.53 -52.11 49.15
C ARG A 106 -48.37 -50.60 49.20
N GLN A 107 -48.68 -49.92 48.11
CA GLN A 107 -48.60 -48.45 48.07
C GLN A 107 -49.48 -47.86 49.18
N LEU A 108 -48.88 -47.07 50.05
CA LEU A 108 -49.55 -46.40 51.15
C LEU A 108 -49.96 -45.01 50.66
N ARG A 109 -51.26 -44.70 50.72
CA ARG A 109 -51.80 -43.36 50.47
C ARG A 109 -52.40 -42.83 51.76
N ALA A 110 -51.80 -41.81 52.35
CA ALA A 110 -52.26 -41.20 53.60
C ALA A 110 -52.51 -39.70 53.42
N PRO A 111 -53.63 -39.14 53.91
CA PRO A 111 -53.81 -37.69 53.95
C PRO A 111 -52.83 -37.08 54.95
N LEU A 112 -52.21 -35.95 54.60
CA LEU A 112 -51.15 -35.31 55.41
C LEU A 112 -51.59 -35.06 56.86
N GLY A 113 -52.84 -34.63 57.07
CA GLY A 113 -53.38 -34.34 58.40
C GLY A 113 -53.64 -35.57 59.28
N ALA A 114 -53.63 -36.79 58.74
CA ALA A 114 -53.78 -38.01 59.53
C ALA A 114 -52.44 -38.61 59.99
N ILE A 115 -51.32 -38.00 59.60
CA ILE A 115 -49.98 -38.46 60.00
C ILE A 115 -49.59 -37.76 61.31
N PRO A 116 -49.29 -38.50 62.39
CA PRO A 116 -48.92 -37.90 63.67
C PRO A 116 -47.64 -37.07 63.54
N LEU A 117 -47.64 -35.89 64.15
CA LEU A 117 -46.51 -34.96 64.18
C LEU A 117 -45.81 -35.03 65.53
N PHE A 118 -44.54 -35.41 65.55
CA PHE A 118 -43.67 -35.26 66.71
C PHE A 118 -43.06 -33.84 66.72
N PRO A 119 -43.34 -32.99 67.74
CA PRO A 119 -42.85 -31.61 67.77
C PRO A 119 -41.32 -31.53 67.90
N GLY A 120 -40.68 -30.65 67.14
CA GLY A 120 -39.21 -30.53 67.10
C GLY A 120 -38.54 -29.92 68.34
N HIS A 121 -39.31 -29.38 69.29
CA HIS A 121 -38.80 -28.88 70.58
C HIS A 121 -38.68 -29.99 71.65
N ARG A 122 -39.32 -31.15 71.44
CA ARG A 122 -39.27 -32.25 72.38
C ARG A 122 -37.96 -33.04 72.24
N ASP A 123 -37.49 -33.57 73.37
CA ASP A 123 -36.31 -34.44 73.39
C ASP A 123 -36.58 -35.70 72.55
N PRO A 124 -35.74 -36.04 71.55
CA PRO A 124 -35.93 -37.23 70.73
C PRO A 124 -36.02 -38.55 71.52
N SER A 125 -35.43 -38.61 72.72
CA SER A 125 -35.45 -39.80 73.57
C SER A 125 -36.81 -40.08 74.22
N THR A 126 -37.74 -39.12 74.23
CA THR A 126 -39.10 -39.30 74.77
C THR A 126 -40.11 -39.80 73.73
N PHE A 127 -39.65 -40.05 72.51
CA PHE A 127 -40.51 -40.54 71.43
C PHE A 127 -41.09 -41.93 71.75
N SER A 128 -42.42 -42.02 71.75
CA SER A 128 -43.18 -43.27 71.76
C SER A 128 -44.42 -43.12 70.88
N LEU A 129 -44.73 -44.14 70.07
CA LEU A 129 -45.94 -44.15 69.25
C LEU A 129 -47.21 -44.14 70.12
N GLU A 130 -47.18 -44.79 71.28
CA GLU A 130 -48.29 -44.81 72.23
C GLU A 130 -48.50 -43.43 72.86
N ALA A 131 -47.40 -42.73 73.20
CA ALA A 131 -47.47 -41.37 73.71
C ALA A 131 -48.06 -40.40 72.68
N LEU A 132 -47.67 -40.52 71.41
CA LEU A 132 -48.22 -39.70 70.31
C LEU A 132 -49.68 -40.00 70.00
N ALA A 133 -50.14 -41.24 70.19
CA ALA A 133 -51.53 -41.64 69.97
C ALA A 133 -52.47 -41.19 71.11
N ASN A 134 -51.93 -41.10 72.33
CA ASN A 134 -52.70 -40.77 73.54
C ASN A 134 -52.65 -39.28 73.94
N GLU A 135 -51.92 -38.44 73.21
CA GLU A 135 -51.87 -37.00 73.46
C GLU A 135 -53.13 -36.31 72.96
N GLU A 136 -53.88 -35.68 73.88
CA GLU A 136 -54.94 -34.74 73.53
C GLU A 136 -54.33 -33.54 72.78
N PRO A 137 -54.99 -33.04 71.72
CA PRO A 137 -54.50 -31.87 70.99
C PRO A 137 -54.35 -30.68 71.95
N PRO A 138 -53.24 -29.92 71.88
CA PRO A 138 -53.01 -28.79 72.77
C PRO A 138 -54.17 -27.78 72.69
N VAL A 139 -54.53 -27.20 73.84
CA VAL A 139 -55.63 -26.22 73.99
C VAL A 139 -55.41 -24.97 73.13
N ASP A 140 -54.16 -24.69 72.74
CA ASP A 140 -53.78 -23.71 71.72
C ASP A 140 -53.18 -24.41 70.49
N PRO A 141 -53.58 -24.06 69.24
CA PRO A 141 -52.98 -24.63 68.05
C PRO A 141 -51.54 -24.12 67.91
N LEU A 142 -50.56 -24.99 68.21
CA LEU A 142 -49.17 -24.75 67.86
C LEU A 142 -49.06 -24.58 66.33
N PRO A 143 -48.29 -23.60 65.83
CA PRO A 143 -48.12 -23.41 64.40
C PRO A 143 -47.50 -24.66 63.78
N PHE A 144 -48.09 -25.15 62.68
CA PHE A 144 -47.56 -26.30 61.96
C PHE A 144 -46.11 -26.01 61.50
N PRO A 145 -45.17 -26.96 61.62
CA PRO A 145 -43.78 -26.69 61.31
C PRO A 145 -43.59 -26.38 59.82
N ARG A 146 -42.72 -25.41 59.53
CA ARG A 146 -42.36 -25.05 58.15
C ARG A 146 -41.61 -26.15 57.41
N ALA A 147 -40.97 -27.07 58.12
CA ALA A 147 -40.37 -28.26 57.55
C ALA A 147 -40.44 -29.44 58.52
N ALA A 148 -40.59 -30.64 58.00
CA ALA A 148 -40.59 -31.87 58.78
C ALA A 148 -39.94 -33.01 57.99
N VAL A 149 -39.38 -33.98 58.70
CA VAL A 149 -38.85 -35.22 58.11
C VAL A 149 -39.90 -36.31 58.23
N LEU A 150 -40.27 -36.94 57.12
CA LEU A 150 -41.14 -38.11 57.13
C LEU A 150 -40.32 -39.34 57.52
N VAL A 151 -40.74 -40.02 58.57
CA VAL A 151 -40.05 -41.19 59.13
C VAL A 151 -41.00 -42.38 59.12
N LEU A 152 -40.49 -43.53 58.69
CA LEU A 152 -41.16 -44.82 58.79
C LEU A 152 -40.65 -45.55 60.04
N VAL A 153 -41.51 -45.68 61.04
CA VAL A 153 -41.18 -46.19 62.37
C VAL A 153 -41.69 -47.63 62.50
N PRO A 154 -40.86 -48.59 62.95
CA PRO A 154 -41.33 -49.96 63.23
C PRO A 154 -42.34 -49.95 64.38
N THR A 155 -43.41 -50.71 64.27
CA THR A 155 -44.43 -50.83 65.30
C THR A 155 -44.96 -52.25 65.40
N THR A 156 -45.47 -52.64 66.56
CA THR A 156 -46.21 -53.89 66.72
C THR A 156 -47.61 -53.56 67.22
N SER A 157 -48.64 -54.05 66.54
CA SER A 157 -50.01 -53.98 67.05
C SER A 157 -50.47 -55.38 67.47
N VAL A 158 -51.14 -55.48 68.60
CA VAL A 158 -51.87 -56.68 68.99
C VAL A 158 -53.29 -56.51 68.49
N LEU A 159 -53.71 -57.39 67.58
CA LEU A 159 -55.08 -57.45 67.09
C LEU A 159 -55.78 -58.59 67.81
N THR A 160 -56.87 -58.30 68.50
CA THR A 160 -57.79 -59.34 68.96
C THR A 160 -58.83 -59.52 67.86
N PRO A 161 -58.76 -60.58 67.03
CA PRO A 161 -59.75 -60.84 66.00
C PRO A 161 -61.13 -61.05 66.67
N PRO A 162 -62.23 -60.63 66.03
CA PRO A 162 -63.56 -60.94 66.54
C PRO A 162 -63.75 -62.46 66.61
N ALA A 163 -64.43 -62.95 67.66
CA ALA A 163 -64.66 -64.37 67.88
C ALA A 163 -65.22 -65.06 66.62
N SER A 164 -64.59 -66.16 66.20
CA SER A 164 -65.02 -66.94 65.04
C SER A 164 -66.43 -67.50 65.25
N GLN A 165 -67.37 -67.21 64.34
CA GLN A 165 -68.73 -67.81 64.37
C GLN A 165 -68.76 -69.31 64.02
N THR A 166 -67.61 -69.91 63.68
CA THR A 166 -67.54 -71.30 63.18
C THR A 166 -66.80 -72.26 64.12
N ASP A 167 -66.31 -71.78 65.27
CA ASP A 167 -65.64 -72.63 66.25
C ASP A 167 -66.61 -73.01 67.38
N ALA A 168 -66.63 -74.29 67.75
CA ALA A 168 -67.64 -74.89 68.63
C ALA A 168 -67.18 -75.00 70.11
N CYS A 169 -66.01 -74.47 70.45
CA CYS A 169 -65.53 -74.42 71.83
C CYS A 169 -65.91 -73.08 72.48
N GLU A 170 -66.43 -73.16 73.71
CA GLU A 170 -67.35 -72.21 74.32
C GLU A 170 -66.75 -70.90 74.87
N VAL A 171 -67.65 -69.92 74.95
CA VAL A 171 -67.58 -68.65 75.67
C VAL A 171 -67.40 -68.92 77.18
N ASP A 172 -66.22 -68.59 77.69
CA ASP A 172 -65.96 -68.43 79.12
C ASP A 172 -66.44 -67.04 79.57
N PRO A 173 -67.34 -66.94 80.58
CA PRO A 173 -67.84 -65.67 81.07
C PRO A 173 -66.78 -64.74 81.68
N GLU A 174 -65.57 -65.23 81.98
CA GLU A 174 -64.44 -64.39 82.47
C GLU A 174 -63.43 -63.99 81.36
N SER A 175 -63.55 -64.50 80.13
CA SER A 175 -62.82 -64.08 78.91
C SER A 175 -61.28 -63.98 78.94
N TYR A 176 -60.54 -64.51 79.93
CA TYR A 176 -59.07 -64.35 79.94
C TYR A 176 -58.29 -65.44 79.17
N SER A 177 -58.87 -66.61 78.91
CA SER A 177 -58.12 -67.79 78.40
C SER A 177 -58.30 -68.09 76.90
N PHE A 178 -59.15 -67.31 76.20
CA PHE A 178 -59.61 -67.59 74.83
C PHE A 178 -59.46 -66.39 73.87
N GLU A 179 -58.67 -65.38 74.25
CA GLU A 179 -58.34 -64.28 73.34
C GLU A 179 -57.31 -64.74 72.30
N ASP A 180 -57.72 -64.84 71.03
CA ASP A 180 -56.85 -65.13 69.88
C ASP A 180 -56.01 -63.89 69.48
N ALA A 181 -55.35 -63.26 70.46
CA ALA A 181 -54.56 -62.07 70.24
C ALA A 181 -53.41 -62.35 69.25
N VAL A 182 -53.49 -61.78 68.05
CA VAL A 182 -52.44 -61.86 67.03
C VAL A 182 -51.57 -60.62 67.12
N ARG A 183 -50.30 -60.81 67.50
CA ARG A 183 -49.29 -59.75 67.38
C ARG A 183 -48.85 -59.65 65.92
N THR A 184 -49.09 -58.50 65.30
CA THR A 184 -48.64 -58.19 63.94
C THR A 184 -47.56 -57.11 63.97
N GLU A 185 -46.44 -57.38 63.30
CA GLU A 185 -45.42 -56.39 63.01
C GLU A 185 -45.89 -55.49 61.86
N GLY A 186 -45.62 -54.19 61.99
CA GLY A 186 -46.01 -53.18 61.03
C GLY A 186 -45.08 -51.98 61.03
N ALA A 187 -45.43 -50.97 60.25
CA ALA A 187 -44.70 -49.71 60.23
C ALA A 187 -45.68 -48.54 60.19
N ALA A 188 -45.39 -47.50 60.95
CA ALA A 188 -46.19 -46.27 61.04
C ALA A 188 -45.46 -45.09 60.38
N LEU A 189 -46.20 -44.21 59.71
CA LEU A 189 -45.66 -42.93 59.25
C LEU A 189 -45.74 -41.91 60.37
N VAL A 190 -44.64 -41.19 60.59
CA VAL A 190 -44.56 -40.08 61.55
C VAL A 190 -43.90 -38.88 60.87
N LEU A 191 -44.46 -37.70 61.08
CA LEU A 191 -43.82 -36.43 60.73
C LEU A 191 -42.96 -35.98 61.90
N TRP A 192 -41.68 -35.77 61.66
CA TRP A 192 -40.76 -35.25 62.64
C TRP A 192 -40.53 -33.76 62.41
N GLY A 193 -41.06 -32.91 63.28
CA GLY A 193 -40.93 -31.45 63.16
C GLY A 193 -39.47 -30.98 63.17
N TRP A 194 -39.19 -29.87 62.48
CA TRP A 194 -37.84 -29.30 62.44
C TRP A 194 -37.29 -29.05 63.85
N PRO A 195 -36.09 -29.56 64.20
CA PRO A 195 -35.58 -29.44 65.57
C PRO A 195 -35.37 -28.00 66.02
N GLU A 196 -35.65 -27.71 67.29
CA GLU A 196 -35.42 -26.39 67.86
C GLU A 196 -33.91 -26.07 67.95
N GLY A 197 -33.53 -24.80 67.73
CA GLY A 197 -32.14 -24.36 67.67
C GLY A 197 -31.41 -24.71 66.35
N TRP A 198 -32.06 -25.42 65.42
CA TRP A 198 -31.51 -25.65 64.09
C TRP A 198 -31.85 -24.48 63.15
N ASP A 199 -30.84 -23.88 62.52
CA ASP A 199 -31.02 -22.84 61.48
C ASP A 199 -32.16 -23.17 60.51
N MET A 200 -33.18 -22.30 60.50
CA MET A 200 -34.39 -22.41 59.71
C MET A 200 -34.51 -21.16 58.84
N PRO A 201 -34.36 -21.27 57.50
CA PRO A 201 -34.49 -20.13 56.61
C PRO A 201 -35.90 -19.51 56.68
N GLN A 202 -35.97 -18.21 56.98
CA GLN A 202 -37.24 -17.51 57.23
C GLN A 202 -37.99 -17.14 55.94
N ASP A 203 -37.28 -16.95 54.83
CA ASP A 203 -37.84 -16.47 53.56
C ASP A 203 -38.18 -17.62 52.60
N TYR A 204 -39.43 -17.71 52.16
CA TYR A 204 -39.91 -18.60 51.09
C TYR A 204 -39.45 -18.15 49.68
N SER A 205 -38.15 -17.90 49.53
CA SER A 205 -37.51 -17.60 48.24
C SER A 205 -37.40 -18.85 47.35
N LEU A 206 -37.12 -18.67 46.06
CA LEU A 206 -36.83 -19.80 45.15
C LEU A 206 -35.65 -20.67 45.64
N ARG A 207 -34.76 -20.12 46.47
CA ARG A 207 -33.59 -20.82 47.06
C ARG A 207 -33.90 -21.52 48.37
N TRP A 208 -35.13 -21.42 48.88
CA TRP A 208 -35.50 -21.89 50.22
C TRP A 208 -35.24 -23.38 50.40
N ARG A 209 -35.70 -24.23 49.47
CA ARG A 209 -35.40 -25.68 49.45
C ARG A 209 -33.91 -25.95 49.50
N SER A 210 -33.13 -25.30 48.63
CA SER A 210 -31.67 -25.48 48.58
C SER A 210 -30.99 -25.08 49.90
N ARG A 211 -31.38 -23.95 50.53
CA ARG A 211 -30.83 -23.54 51.83
C ARG A 211 -31.13 -24.57 52.92
N LEU A 212 -32.35 -25.08 52.94
CA LEU A 212 -32.82 -26.02 53.95
C LEU A 212 -32.10 -27.37 53.85
N VAL A 213 -32.00 -27.93 52.64
CA VAL A 213 -31.27 -29.18 52.37
C VAL A 213 -29.78 -29.06 52.70
N TYR A 214 -29.11 -27.98 52.28
CA TYR A 214 -27.68 -27.82 52.56
C TYR A 214 -27.38 -27.57 54.04
N SER A 215 -28.35 -27.08 54.83
CA SER A 215 -28.21 -27.02 56.29
C SER A 215 -28.12 -28.43 56.91
N LEU A 216 -28.87 -29.40 56.37
CA LEU A 216 -28.81 -30.80 56.78
C LEU A 216 -27.49 -31.45 56.34
N PHE A 217 -27.09 -31.27 55.08
CA PHE A 217 -25.83 -31.81 54.57
C PHE A 217 -24.60 -31.26 55.31
N GLU A 218 -24.64 -30.01 55.76
CA GLU A 218 -23.54 -29.42 56.52
C GLU A 218 -23.49 -29.96 57.96
N ARG A 219 -24.66 -30.20 58.58
CA ARG A 219 -24.74 -30.91 59.86
C ARG A 219 -24.23 -32.34 59.77
N GLU A 220 -24.62 -33.08 58.73
CA GLU A 220 -24.13 -34.44 58.48
C GLU A 220 -22.62 -34.45 58.21
N ARG A 221 -22.10 -33.49 57.44
CA ARG A 221 -20.65 -33.35 57.20
C ARG A 221 -19.86 -33.12 58.49
N ARG A 222 -20.39 -32.32 59.42
CA ARG A 222 -19.76 -32.00 60.71
C ARG A 222 -20.05 -33.04 61.80
N ARG A 223 -20.95 -33.99 61.55
CA ARG A 223 -21.40 -34.99 62.52
C ARG A 223 -20.23 -35.90 62.90
N ARG A 224 -20.04 -36.10 64.22
CA ARG A 224 -19.06 -37.06 64.73
C ARG A 224 -19.59 -38.48 64.52
N SER A 225 -18.67 -39.42 64.28
CA SER A 225 -19.01 -40.84 64.16
C SER A 225 -19.77 -41.33 65.40
N GLY A 226 -20.96 -41.90 65.21
CA GLY A 226 -21.80 -42.45 66.27
C GLY A 226 -22.89 -41.52 66.84
N LEU A 227 -22.94 -40.24 66.44
CA LEU A 227 -24.08 -39.37 66.73
C LEU A 227 -25.15 -39.56 65.64
N LEU A 228 -26.42 -39.64 66.03
CA LEU A 228 -27.56 -39.82 65.12
C LEU A 228 -28.36 -38.51 65.00
N ALA A 229 -29.10 -38.36 63.90
CA ALA A 229 -30.10 -37.32 63.78
C ALA A 229 -31.25 -37.57 64.78
N PRO A 230 -31.99 -36.52 65.21
CA PRO A 230 -33.16 -36.67 66.07
C PRO A 230 -34.11 -37.80 65.64
N TRP A 231 -34.49 -37.83 64.37
CA TRP A 231 -35.40 -38.82 63.78
C TRP A 231 -34.79 -40.20 63.47
N GLU A 232 -33.47 -40.29 63.34
CA GLU A 232 -32.79 -41.56 63.02
C GLU A 232 -32.89 -42.58 64.17
N HIS A 233 -33.13 -42.12 65.40
CA HIS A 233 -33.37 -42.98 66.55
C HIS A 233 -34.72 -43.72 66.48
N ALA A 234 -35.70 -43.10 65.83
CA ALA A 234 -37.08 -43.59 65.80
C ALA A 234 -37.35 -44.55 64.64
N GLY A 235 -36.73 -44.35 63.47
CA GLY A 235 -37.02 -45.17 62.31
C GLY A 235 -36.24 -44.78 61.06
N VAL A 236 -36.74 -45.17 59.89
CA VAL A 236 -36.11 -44.91 58.60
C VAL A 236 -36.63 -43.60 58.00
N PRO A 237 -35.78 -42.57 57.80
CA PRO A 237 -36.19 -41.34 57.15
C PRO A 237 -36.46 -41.56 55.66
N LEU A 238 -37.62 -41.11 55.19
CA LEU A 238 -38.08 -41.27 53.81
C LEU A 238 -37.87 -40.02 52.96
N GLY A 239 -38.06 -38.84 53.53
CA GLY A 239 -37.91 -37.57 52.81
C GLY A 239 -38.15 -36.35 53.68
N LEU A 240 -37.62 -35.22 53.24
CA LEU A 240 -37.80 -33.91 53.85
C LEU A 240 -38.96 -33.18 53.19
N LEU A 241 -39.97 -32.79 53.96
CA LEU A 241 -41.10 -31.99 53.49
C LEU A 241 -40.93 -30.54 53.89
N GLY A 242 -41.18 -29.64 52.93
CA GLY A 242 -41.33 -28.20 53.19
C GLY A 242 -42.81 -27.82 53.13
N PHE A 243 -43.26 -27.03 54.11
CA PHE A 243 -44.65 -26.61 54.23
C PHE A 243 -44.78 -25.09 54.12
N LYS A 244 -45.93 -24.64 53.63
CA LYS A 244 -46.38 -23.25 53.70
C LYS A 244 -47.74 -23.21 54.38
N GLU A 245 -48.02 -22.12 55.08
CA GLU A 245 -49.34 -21.85 55.62
C GLU A 245 -50.30 -21.47 54.48
N GLY A 246 -51.34 -22.28 54.28
CA GLY A 246 -52.42 -22.06 53.32
C GLY A 246 -53.74 -21.70 54.01
N PRO A 247 -54.75 -21.23 53.25
CA PRO A 247 -56.04 -20.82 53.79
C PRO A 247 -56.84 -21.94 54.47
N ASP A 248 -56.60 -23.21 54.09
CA ASP A 248 -57.31 -24.40 54.59
C ASP A 248 -56.41 -25.33 55.47
N GLY A 249 -55.21 -24.87 55.85
CA GLY A 249 -54.23 -25.65 56.63
C GLY A 249 -52.82 -25.70 56.00
N PRO A 250 -51.92 -26.56 56.53
CA PRO A 250 -50.55 -26.67 56.03
C PRO A 250 -50.49 -27.32 54.64
N GLU A 251 -49.89 -26.63 53.68
CA GLU A 251 -49.68 -27.11 52.30
C GLU A 251 -48.24 -27.60 52.11
N ALA A 252 -48.05 -28.84 51.66
CA ALA A 252 -46.72 -29.37 51.35
C ALA A 252 -46.23 -28.87 49.98
N LEU A 253 -45.15 -28.10 49.96
CA LEU A 253 -44.57 -27.49 48.75
C LEU A 253 -43.72 -28.47 47.94
N PHE A 254 -42.90 -29.29 48.61
CA PHE A 254 -42.01 -30.26 48.00
C PHE A 254 -41.75 -31.43 48.95
N VAL A 255 -41.26 -32.55 48.41
CA VAL A 255 -40.67 -33.65 49.17
C VAL A 255 -39.28 -33.94 48.61
N ASP A 256 -38.25 -33.83 49.43
CA ASP A 256 -36.86 -34.07 49.04
C ASP A 256 -36.33 -35.34 49.71
N ARG A 257 -36.32 -36.44 48.96
CA ARG A 257 -35.87 -37.75 49.42
C ARG A 257 -34.39 -37.72 49.82
N HIS A 258 -33.54 -37.28 48.90
CA HIS A 258 -32.09 -37.39 49.03
C HIS A 258 -31.49 -36.46 50.10
N ALA A 259 -32.23 -35.46 50.57
CA ALA A 259 -31.84 -34.66 51.73
C ALA A 259 -31.59 -35.51 52.99
N VAL A 260 -32.41 -36.54 53.25
CA VAL A 260 -32.39 -37.32 54.51
C VAL A 260 -32.32 -38.84 54.31
N ALA A 261 -32.86 -39.38 53.23
CA ALA A 261 -32.83 -40.81 52.97
C ALA A 261 -31.43 -41.26 52.52
N ARG A 262 -30.94 -42.36 53.08
CA ARG A 262 -29.63 -42.96 52.76
C ARG A 262 -29.81 -44.41 52.33
N ALA A 263 -28.86 -44.92 51.55
CA ALA A 263 -28.86 -46.33 51.14
C ALA A 263 -28.58 -47.24 52.36
N GLY A 264 -29.56 -48.06 52.71
CA GLY A 264 -29.49 -49.05 53.79
C GLY A 264 -29.10 -50.43 53.28
N GLY A 265 -28.74 -51.32 54.21
CA GLY A 265 -28.44 -52.73 53.89
C GLY A 265 -27.03 -53.00 53.34
N LEU A 266 -26.16 -51.99 53.30
CA LEU A 266 -24.78 -52.13 52.86
C LEU A 266 -23.84 -52.43 54.05
N PRO A 267 -22.65 -53.01 53.81
CA PRO A 267 -21.61 -53.07 54.84
C PRO A 267 -21.26 -51.66 55.35
N ARG A 268 -21.17 -51.49 56.68
CA ARG A 268 -20.78 -50.19 57.27
C ARG A 268 -19.38 -49.80 56.80
N ALA A 269 -19.26 -48.58 56.24
CA ALA A 269 -17.99 -48.04 55.77
C ALA A 269 -17.00 -47.84 56.94
N ARG A 270 -15.70 -48.01 56.67
CA ARG A 270 -14.63 -47.68 57.62
C ARG A 270 -14.59 -46.17 57.90
N THR A 271 -14.22 -45.80 59.11
CA THR A 271 -14.16 -44.41 59.59
C THR A 271 -13.42 -43.51 58.59
N PRO A 272 -13.99 -42.36 58.17
CA PRO A 272 -13.33 -41.48 57.22
C PRO A 272 -11.99 -40.98 57.78
N LEU A 273 -10.91 -41.20 57.03
CA LEU A 273 -9.54 -40.83 57.42
C LEU A 273 -9.37 -39.31 57.60
N LEU A 274 -10.19 -38.50 56.93
CA LEU A 274 -10.20 -37.04 57.02
C LEU A 274 -11.56 -36.55 57.55
N LYS A 275 -11.58 -36.04 58.78
CA LYS A 275 -12.79 -35.68 59.55
C LYS A 275 -13.66 -34.58 58.90
N SER A 276 -13.14 -33.81 57.94
CA SER A 276 -13.83 -32.63 57.38
C SER A 276 -14.43 -32.83 55.98
N ARG A 277 -14.19 -33.97 55.30
CA ARG A 277 -14.60 -34.14 53.88
C ARG A 277 -15.99 -34.74 53.67
N GLY A 278 -16.66 -35.24 54.73
CA GLY A 278 -17.91 -35.99 54.59
C GLY A 278 -17.70 -37.44 54.10
N SER A 279 -18.77 -38.21 53.97
CA SER A 279 -18.74 -39.61 53.51
C SER A 279 -19.12 -39.73 52.02
N PRO A 280 -18.72 -40.80 51.31
CA PRO A 280 -19.18 -41.06 49.95
C PRO A 280 -20.70 -41.10 49.81
N VAL A 281 -21.41 -41.58 50.83
CA VAL A 281 -22.88 -41.60 50.88
C VAL A 281 -23.45 -40.18 50.89
N LEU A 282 -22.83 -39.25 51.63
CA LEU A 282 -23.21 -37.84 51.64
C LEU A 282 -22.92 -37.16 50.28
N TRP A 283 -21.81 -37.50 49.62
CA TRP A 283 -21.50 -36.95 48.30
C TRP A 283 -22.51 -37.41 47.25
N GLN A 284 -22.84 -38.70 47.25
CA GLN A 284 -23.88 -39.26 46.39
C GLN A 284 -25.24 -38.59 46.64
N ALA A 285 -25.62 -38.42 47.91
CA ALA A 285 -26.87 -37.75 48.28
C ALA A 285 -26.94 -36.31 47.74
N ARG A 286 -25.84 -35.56 47.75
CA ARG A 286 -25.78 -34.19 47.20
C ARG A 286 -25.99 -34.16 45.68
N ILE A 287 -25.39 -35.09 44.95
CA ILE A 287 -25.51 -35.19 43.49
C ILE A 287 -26.94 -35.56 43.12
N LEU A 288 -27.49 -36.61 43.75
CA LEU A 288 -28.86 -37.06 43.48
C LEU A 288 -29.89 -36.00 43.85
N GLN A 289 -29.73 -35.35 45.00
CA GLN A 289 -30.61 -34.25 45.40
C GLN A 289 -30.59 -33.08 44.41
N PHE A 290 -29.40 -32.72 43.91
CA PHE A 290 -29.28 -31.68 42.90
C PHE A 290 -29.98 -32.06 41.59
N ASN A 291 -29.75 -33.28 41.11
CA ASN A 291 -30.34 -33.77 39.86
C ASN A 291 -31.88 -33.83 39.94
N ASP A 292 -32.44 -34.35 41.04
CA ASP A 292 -33.89 -34.40 41.24
C ASP A 292 -34.48 -32.99 41.33
N HIS A 293 -33.85 -32.10 42.11
CA HIS A 293 -34.31 -30.73 42.22
C HIS A 293 -34.24 -29.99 40.87
N LEU A 294 -33.21 -30.24 40.06
CA LEU A 294 -33.09 -29.67 38.71
C LEU A 294 -34.16 -30.20 37.76
N ALA A 295 -34.49 -31.50 37.84
CA ALA A 295 -35.54 -32.12 37.03
C ALA A 295 -36.95 -31.60 37.37
N GLU A 296 -37.18 -31.16 38.61
CA GLU A 296 -38.43 -30.53 39.05
C GLU A 296 -38.56 -29.05 38.61
N VAL A 297 -37.48 -28.41 38.13
CA VAL A 297 -37.54 -27.02 37.64
C VAL A 297 -38.32 -26.97 36.30
N PRO A 298 -39.29 -26.05 36.13
CA PRO A 298 -40.04 -25.95 34.88
C PRO A 298 -39.14 -25.73 33.66
N PRO A 299 -39.40 -26.39 32.51
CA PRO A 299 -38.57 -26.29 31.31
C PRO A 299 -38.45 -24.87 30.76
N GLU A 300 -39.48 -24.04 30.92
CA GLU A 300 -39.45 -22.61 30.54
C GLU A 300 -38.39 -21.82 31.32
N ARG A 301 -38.14 -22.17 32.59
CA ARG A 301 -37.13 -21.51 33.43
C ARG A 301 -35.72 -21.98 33.12
N LEU A 302 -35.59 -23.22 32.65
CA LEU A 302 -34.35 -23.76 32.08
C LEU A 302 -34.01 -23.06 30.75
N ALA A 303 -35.00 -22.72 29.93
CA ALA A 303 -34.81 -22.01 28.67
C ALA A 303 -34.56 -20.48 28.81
N GLN A 304 -34.98 -19.87 29.93
CA GLN A 304 -34.80 -18.43 30.22
C GLN A 304 -33.57 -18.11 31.08
N ASP A 305 -32.61 -19.03 31.19
CA ASP A 305 -31.38 -18.85 31.98
C ASP A 305 -31.61 -18.56 33.48
N LYS A 306 -32.74 -19.05 34.03
CA LYS A 306 -33.18 -18.75 35.42
C LYS A 306 -33.13 -19.95 36.35
N ALA A 307 -32.78 -21.14 35.88
CA ALA A 307 -32.76 -22.36 36.69
C ALA A 307 -31.81 -22.28 37.89
N ILE A 308 -30.68 -21.58 37.76
CA ILE A 308 -29.72 -21.37 38.85
C ILE A 308 -30.29 -20.61 40.04
N LEU A 309 -31.37 -19.84 39.86
CA LEU A 309 -32.01 -19.07 40.92
C LEU A 309 -32.66 -19.95 41.99
N TYR A 310 -32.88 -21.24 41.72
CA TYR A 310 -33.42 -22.21 42.69
C TYR A 310 -32.34 -22.77 43.63
N PHE A 311 -31.06 -22.55 43.32
CA PHE A 311 -29.94 -23.09 44.07
C PHE A 311 -29.20 -21.98 44.84
N ARG A 312 -28.84 -22.24 46.11
CA ARG A 312 -27.91 -21.39 46.88
C ARG A 312 -26.47 -21.92 46.81
N ARG A 313 -26.35 -23.25 46.75
CA ARG A 313 -25.10 -24.01 46.61
C ARG A 313 -25.31 -25.11 45.59
N LEU A 314 -24.28 -25.39 44.81
CA LEU A 314 -24.22 -26.53 43.90
C LEU A 314 -23.29 -27.59 44.47
N PRO A 315 -23.54 -28.89 44.23
CA PRO A 315 -22.57 -29.91 44.59
C PRO A 315 -21.25 -29.67 43.85
N PRO A 316 -20.10 -30.17 44.36
CA PRO A 316 -18.82 -30.03 43.68
C PRO A 316 -18.75 -30.66 42.28
N VAL A 317 -19.65 -31.60 42.00
CA VAL A 317 -19.86 -32.23 40.70
C VAL A 317 -21.36 -32.41 40.48
N GLY A 318 -21.83 -32.20 39.25
CA GLY A 318 -23.23 -32.42 38.90
C GLY A 318 -23.43 -32.56 37.39
N VAL A 319 -24.59 -33.09 37.01
CA VAL A 319 -24.98 -33.32 35.61
C VAL A 319 -25.90 -32.20 35.14
N LEU A 320 -25.70 -31.73 33.92
CA LEU A 320 -26.48 -30.67 33.29
C LEU A 320 -27.00 -31.11 31.91
N PRO A 321 -28.12 -30.53 31.45
CA PRO A 321 -28.55 -30.65 30.06
C PRO A 321 -27.47 -30.16 29.07
N PRO A 322 -27.44 -30.69 27.83
CA PRO A 322 -26.46 -30.30 26.82
C PRO A 322 -26.52 -28.81 26.48
N ASP A 323 -27.70 -28.20 26.57
CA ASP A 323 -27.93 -26.79 26.26
C ASP A 323 -27.56 -25.83 27.41
N ALA A 324 -27.10 -26.33 28.55
CA ALA A 324 -26.79 -25.51 29.72
C ALA A 324 -25.60 -24.55 29.51
N VAL A 325 -24.68 -24.92 28.62
CA VAL A 325 -23.52 -24.11 28.21
C VAL A 325 -23.25 -24.37 26.73
N ASP A 326 -23.27 -23.32 25.91
CA ASP A 326 -22.72 -23.38 24.55
C ASP A 326 -21.24 -23.02 24.62
N TYR A 327 -20.38 -24.03 24.50
CA TYR A 327 -18.93 -23.87 24.59
C TYR A 327 -18.28 -23.34 23.30
N ARG A 328 -19.00 -23.22 22.17
CA ARG A 328 -18.49 -22.60 20.93
C ARG A 328 -18.87 -21.12 20.84
N ALA A 329 -20.13 -20.78 21.12
CA ALA A 329 -20.60 -19.39 21.21
C ALA A 329 -20.33 -18.75 22.59
N TRP A 330 -19.73 -19.51 23.51
CA TRP A 330 -19.44 -19.13 24.90
C TRP A 330 -20.67 -18.58 25.64
N THR A 331 -21.85 -19.14 25.38
CA THR A 331 -23.11 -18.72 25.99
C THR A 331 -23.38 -19.51 27.27
N ARG A 332 -23.65 -18.79 28.38
CA ARG A 332 -23.78 -19.35 29.73
C ARG A 332 -25.26 -19.32 30.16
N ARG A 333 -25.96 -20.45 30.07
CA ARG A 333 -27.39 -20.52 30.39
C ARG A 333 -27.68 -20.92 31.84
N PHE A 334 -26.82 -21.74 32.43
CA PHE A 334 -26.98 -22.19 33.82
C PHE A 334 -26.08 -21.42 34.81
N PHE A 335 -24.81 -21.17 34.49
CA PHE A 335 -23.89 -20.57 35.47
C PHE A 335 -23.98 -19.04 35.47
N PRO A 336 -23.87 -18.37 36.65
CA PRO A 336 -23.80 -16.92 36.72
C PRO A 336 -22.51 -16.37 36.08
N ASP A 337 -22.53 -15.12 35.59
CA ASP A 337 -21.38 -14.50 34.90
C ASP A 337 -20.08 -14.45 35.71
N ARG A 338 -20.19 -14.43 37.04
CA ARG A 338 -19.07 -14.41 37.98
C ARG A 338 -18.31 -15.75 38.08
N PHE A 339 -18.82 -16.81 37.45
CA PHE A 339 -18.14 -18.10 37.41
C PHE A 339 -17.13 -18.11 36.26
N GLU A 340 -15.90 -18.52 36.54
CA GLU A 340 -14.91 -18.79 35.51
C GLU A 340 -15.14 -20.20 34.98
N LEU A 341 -15.54 -20.30 33.71
CA LEU A 341 -15.84 -21.57 33.06
C LEU A 341 -14.68 -21.99 32.16
N GLU A 342 -14.37 -23.28 32.16
CA GLU A 342 -13.44 -23.92 31.23
C GLU A 342 -14.14 -25.16 30.66
N ALA A 343 -14.15 -25.38 29.35
CA ALA A 343 -14.76 -26.57 28.75
C ALA A 343 -13.68 -27.50 28.21
N VAL A 344 -13.76 -28.80 28.53
CA VAL A 344 -12.80 -29.81 28.11
C VAL A 344 -13.54 -31.09 27.66
N PRO A 345 -13.21 -31.69 26.51
CA PRO A 345 -13.79 -32.96 26.12
C PRO A 345 -13.21 -34.08 27.01
N ILE A 346 -14.03 -35.07 27.37
CA ILE A 346 -13.58 -36.22 28.15
C ILE A 346 -14.15 -37.53 27.59
N PRO A 347 -13.38 -38.64 27.59
CA PRO A 347 -13.95 -39.96 27.35
C PRO A 347 -15.00 -40.31 28.41
N LEU A 348 -16.16 -40.81 27.98
CA LEU A 348 -17.26 -41.20 28.87
C LEU A 348 -16.79 -42.18 29.97
N GLU A 349 -15.83 -43.04 29.64
CA GLU A 349 -15.25 -44.06 30.49
C GLU A 349 -14.43 -43.49 31.67
N GLN A 350 -13.98 -42.23 31.57
CA GLN A 350 -13.17 -41.57 32.61
C GLN A 350 -13.99 -40.65 33.52
N LEU A 351 -15.27 -40.45 33.20
CA LEU A 351 -16.13 -39.48 33.88
C LEU A 351 -16.26 -39.75 35.39
N ASP A 352 -16.45 -41.02 35.76
CA ASP A 352 -16.61 -41.42 37.16
C ASP A 352 -15.36 -41.11 38.00
N THR A 353 -14.19 -41.29 37.41
CA THR A 353 -12.91 -41.01 38.09
C THR A 353 -12.77 -39.53 38.42
N VAL A 354 -13.09 -38.66 37.45
CA VAL A 354 -13.05 -37.21 37.65
C VAL A 354 -14.13 -36.74 38.63
N ALA A 355 -15.33 -37.29 38.52
CA ALA A 355 -16.43 -37.00 39.44
C ALA A 355 -16.08 -37.37 40.89
N MET A 356 -15.50 -38.56 41.11
CA MET A 356 -15.04 -39.00 42.44
C MET A 356 -13.93 -38.11 43.00
N ALA A 357 -13.00 -37.65 42.15
CA ALA A 357 -11.93 -36.76 42.57
C ALA A 357 -12.46 -35.40 43.06
N SER A 358 -13.52 -34.87 42.46
CA SER A 358 -14.11 -33.58 42.86
C SER A 358 -15.19 -33.70 43.94
N ALA A 359 -15.84 -34.85 44.10
CA ALA A 359 -16.96 -35.07 45.02
C ALA A 359 -16.69 -34.68 46.48
N ALA A 360 -15.43 -34.81 46.93
CA ALA A 360 -15.00 -34.52 48.29
C ALA A 360 -14.73 -33.03 48.58
N LEU A 361 -14.80 -32.16 47.57
CA LEU A 361 -14.51 -30.72 47.69
C LEU A 361 -15.69 -29.95 48.33
N GLU A 362 -15.48 -28.67 48.63
CA GLU A 362 -16.57 -27.82 49.11
C GLU A 362 -17.63 -27.61 48.02
N PRO A 363 -18.93 -27.61 48.35
CA PRO A 363 -19.98 -27.17 47.43
C PRO A 363 -19.70 -25.77 46.86
N LEU A 364 -20.06 -25.55 45.60
CA LEU A 364 -19.88 -24.25 44.94
C LEU A 364 -20.93 -23.26 45.47
N ASP A 365 -20.50 -22.04 45.79
CA ASP A 365 -21.39 -20.97 46.27
C ASP A 365 -21.71 -19.99 45.13
N ILE A 366 -22.97 -19.92 44.72
CA ILE A 366 -23.39 -19.07 43.59
C ILE A 366 -23.23 -17.56 43.81
N THR A 367 -22.94 -17.10 45.03
CA THR A 367 -22.68 -15.67 45.34
C THR A 367 -21.22 -15.29 45.24
N ARG A 368 -20.31 -16.28 45.27
CA ARG A 368 -18.86 -16.07 45.19
C ARG A 368 -18.40 -16.20 43.74
N GLU A 369 -17.23 -15.66 43.47
CA GLU A 369 -16.48 -16.01 42.25
C GLU A 369 -15.91 -17.41 42.45
N GLU A 370 -16.18 -18.28 41.49
CA GLU A 370 -15.89 -19.70 41.57
C GLU A 370 -15.43 -20.18 40.20
N ARG A 371 -14.48 -21.11 40.18
CA ARG A 371 -14.00 -21.73 38.94
C ARG A 371 -14.63 -23.11 38.75
N VAL A 372 -15.13 -23.37 37.55
CA VAL A 372 -15.83 -24.61 37.21
C VAL A 372 -15.35 -25.10 35.85
N ARG A 373 -15.00 -26.39 35.79
CA ARG A 373 -14.68 -27.04 34.53
C ARG A 373 -15.88 -27.86 34.05
N ILE A 374 -16.28 -27.63 32.81
CA ILE A 374 -17.34 -28.33 32.09
C ILE A 374 -16.70 -29.46 31.29
N LEU A 375 -17.08 -30.68 31.62
CA LEU A 375 -16.69 -31.88 30.93
C LEU A 375 -17.73 -32.18 29.84
N VAL A 376 -17.26 -32.34 28.61
CA VAL A 376 -18.08 -32.71 27.45
C VAL A 376 -17.83 -34.20 27.16
N PRO A 377 -18.68 -35.10 27.66
CA PRO A 377 -18.46 -36.54 27.54
C PRO A 377 -18.70 -37.02 26.10
N VAL A 378 -17.75 -37.75 25.56
CA VAL A 378 -17.83 -38.43 24.25
C VAL A 378 -17.31 -39.87 24.35
N PRO A 379 -17.77 -40.82 23.51
CA PRO A 379 -17.22 -42.16 23.48
C PRO A 379 -15.72 -42.15 23.20
N GLY A 380 -14.94 -43.00 23.86
CA GLY A 380 -13.48 -43.04 23.68
C GLY A 380 -13.03 -43.25 22.22
N ALA A 381 -13.85 -43.90 21.39
CA ALA A 381 -13.55 -44.13 19.96
C ALA A 381 -13.54 -42.87 19.09
N VAL A 382 -14.24 -41.81 19.49
CA VAL A 382 -14.36 -40.54 18.74
C VAL A 382 -13.71 -39.37 19.48
N TYR A 383 -13.06 -39.65 20.62
CA TYR A 383 -12.40 -38.65 21.43
C TYR A 383 -11.19 -38.05 20.71
N GLU A 384 -11.10 -36.72 20.72
CA GLU A 384 -9.88 -35.99 20.40
C GLU A 384 -9.72 -34.78 21.36
N PRO A 385 -8.48 -34.40 21.73
CA PRO A 385 -8.25 -33.28 22.64
C PRO A 385 -8.79 -31.93 22.15
N GLY A 386 -8.71 -31.69 20.83
CA GLY A 386 -9.12 -30.44 20.19
C GLY A 386 -10.59 -30.38 19.78
N LEU A 387 -11.44 -31.31 20.23
CA LEU A 387 -12.81 -31.47 19.73
C LEU A 387 -13.68 -30.20 19.87
N LEU A 388 -13.41 -29.41 20.91
CA LEU A 388 -14.16 -28.19 21.22
C LEU A 388 -13.63 -26.94 20.50
N HIS A 389 -12.48 -27.03 19.83
CA HIS A 389 -11.82 -25.91 19.16
C HIS A 389 -11.76 -26.12 17.64
N ASP A 390 -11.87 -25.03 16.89
CA ASP A 390 -11.61 -25.06 15.46
C ASP A 390 -10.12 -25.33 15.23
N ALA A 391 -9.80 -26.13 14.21
CA ALA A 391 -8.43 -26.42 13.84
C ALA A 391 -7.73 -25.11 13.38
N PRO A 392 -6.63 -24.69 14.03
CA PRO A 392 -5.98 -23.43 13.70
C PRO A 392 -5.25 -23.54 12.36
N LEU A 393 -5.28 -22.46 11.58
CA LEU A 393 -4.43 -22.32 10.40
C LEU A 393 -2.99 -22.08 10.84
N ASP A 394 -2.04 -22.82 10.26
CA ASP A 394 -0.62 -22.59 10.51
C ASP A 394 -0.21 -21.19 10.00
N PRO A 395 0.31 -20.29 10.86
CA PRO A 395 0.71 -18.96 10.46
C PRO A 395 1.84 -18.97 9.39
N ALA A 396 2.57 -20.07 9.23
CA ALA A 396 3.61 -20.21 8.23
C ALA A 396 3.12 -19.99 6.79
N PHE A 397 1.87 -20.37 6.46
CA PHE A 397 1.32 -20.14 5.12
C PHE A 397 1.16 -18.65 4.81
N LEU A 398 0.64 -17.86 5.77
CA LEU A 398 0.47 -16.42 5.60
C LEU A 398 1.83 -15.71 5.55
N ALA A 399 2.77 -16.13 6.40
CA ALA A 399 4.14 -15.62 6.39
C ALA A 399 4.84 -15.90 5.04
N ALA A 400 4.68 -17.10 4.47
CA ALA A 400 5.27 -17.47 3.18
C ALA A 400 4.71 -16.63 2.02
N ILE A 401 3.40 -16.36 2.02
CA ILE A 401 2.77 -15.47 1.02
C ILE A 401 3.29 -14.03 1.18
N GLU A 402 3.37 -13.53 2.41
CA GLU A 402 3.84 -12.17 2.67
C GLU A 402 5.31 -11.99 2.26
N GLU A 403 6.18 -12.96 2.60
CA GLU A 403 7.58 -12.96 2.17
C GLU A 403 7.72 -13.03 0.65
N GLY A 404 6.93 -13.90 0.00
CA GLY A 404 6.87 -14.01 -1.46
C GLY A 404 6.45 -12.70 -2.14
N LEU A 405 5.42 -12.03 -1.62
CA LEU A 405 4.95 -10.74 -2.13
C LEU A 405 5.96 -9.61 -1.92
N GLN A 406 6.68 -9.59 -0.78
CA GLN A 406 7.76 -8.63 -0.55
C GLN A 406 8.92 -8.83 -1.53
N ARG A 407 9.32 -10.09 -1.75
CA ARG A 407 10.37 -10.45 -2.73
C ARG A 407 9.96 -10.04 -4.15
N LEU A 408 8.74 -10.37 -4.55
CA LEU A 408 8.15 -9.97 -5.83
C LEU A 408 8.11 -8.44 -5.98
N GLY A 409 7.64 -7.72 -4.96
CA GLY A 409 7.59 -6.26 -4.95
C GLY A 409 8.97 -5.61 -5.15
N GLY A 410 10.01 -6.17 -4.53
CA GLY A 410 11.40 -5.78 -4.77
C GLY A 410 11.84 -5.96 -6.22
N TRP A 411 11.57 -7.13 -6.82
CA TRP A 411 11.91 -7.40 -8.23
C TRP A 411 11.11 -6.54 -9.21
N LEU A 412 9.83 -6.30 -8.95
CA LEU A 412 8.98 -5.41 -9.75
C LEU A 412 9.50 -3.97 -9.74
N LYS A 413 9.90 -3.46 -8.57
CA LYS A 413 10.52 -2.13 -8.46
C LYS A 413 11.82 -2.04 -9.26
N ARG A 414 12.68 -3.06 -9.18
CA ARG A 414 13.91 -3.15 -10.01
C ARG A 414 13.58 -3.12 -11.50
N ARG A 415 12.57 -3.89 -11.94
CA ARG A 415 12.11 -3.90 -13.33
C ARG A 415 11.65 -2.53 -13.79
N ILE A 416 10.88 -1.81 -12.97
CA ILE A 416 10.39 -0.45 -13.28
C ILE A 416 11.57 0.51 -13.46
N VAL A 417 12.52 0.51 -12.52
CA VAL A 417 13.69 1.40 -12.57
C VAL A 417 14.54 1.12 -13.80
N VAL A 418 14.87 -0.15 -14.08
CA VAL A 418 15.68 -0.51 -15.26
C VAL A 418 14.93 -0.24 -16.56
N ARG A 419 13.61 -0.49 -16.65
CA ARG A 419 12.81 -0.14 -17.85
C ARG A 419 12.76 1.36 -18.09
N ALA A 420 12.62 2.17 -17.04
CA ALA A 420 12.63 3.62 -17.16
C ALA A 420 13.97 4.11 -17.73
N ARG A 421 15.09 3.65 -17.14
CA ARG A 421 16.45 3.95 -17.64
C ARG A 421 16.64 3.50 -19.09
N MET A 422 16.27 2.25 -19.40
CA MET A 422 16.36 1.72 -20.75
C MET A 422 15.48 2.46 -21.75
N SER A 423 14.34 3.01 -21.34
CA SER A 423 13.53 3.88 -22.20
C SER A 423 14.30 5.15 -22.53
N THR A 424 14.88 5.82 -21.54
CA THR A 424 15.68 7.03 -21.75
C THR A 424 16.86 6.77 -22.68
N LEU A 425 17.57 5.65 -22.50
CA LEU A 425 18.69 5.27 -23.35
C LEU A 425 18.28 4.92 -24.78
N LYS A 426 17.14 4.23 -24.97
CA LYS A 426 16.64 3.93 -26.32
C LYS A 426 16.10 5.18 -27.02
N ASP A 427 15.44 6.08 -26.29
CA ASP A 427 14.98 7.36 -26.82
C ASP A 427 16.17 8.23 -27.29
N THR A 428 17.32 8.20 -26.60
CA THR A 428 18.53 8.93 -27.05
C THR A 428 19.19 8.28 -28.27
N LEU A 429 19.22 6.94 -28.36
CA LEU A 429 19.83 6.21 -29.49
C LEU A 429 18.98 6.26 -30.77
N TYR A 430 17.67 6.05 -30.64
CA TYR A 430 16.74 5.79 -31.76
C TYR A 430 15.69 6.88 -31.97
N GLY A 431 15.54 7.82 -31.03
CA GLY A 431 14.56 8.89 -31.08
C GLY A 431 13.37 8.63 -30.16
N ALA A 432 12.71 9.71 -29.75
CA ALA A 432 11.61 9.71 -28.81
C ALA A 432 10.35 9.09 -29.43
N THR A 433 10.17 7.79 -29.24
CA THR A 433 8.94 7.08 -29.63
C THR A 433 7.97 6.90 -28.46
N GLY A 434 8.46 7.01 -27.23
CA GLY A 434 7.67 6.88 -26.01
C GLY A 434 7.04 5.50 -25.79
N LYS A 435 7.47 4.49 -26.56
CA LYS A 435 6.81 3.16 -26.62
C LYS A 435 7.79 1.99 -26.52
N HIS A 436 8.85 2.13 -25.72
CA HIS A 436 9.86 1.08 -25.59
C HIS A 436 9.43 -0.07 -24.67
N TYR A 437 8.63 0.24 -23.64
CA TYR A 437 8.10 -0.74 -22.69
C TYR A 437 6.63 -0.41 -22.36
N PRO A 438 5.76 -1.42 -22.16
CA PRO A 438 4.38 -1.19 -21.78
C PRO A 438 4.28 -0.58 -20.38
N LEU A 439 3.40 0.41 -20.23
CA LEU A 439 3.14 1.12 -18.95
C LEU A 439 2.43 0.24 -17.91
N VAL A 440 1.60 -0.69 -18.38
CA VAL A 440 0.82 -1.60 -17.55
C VAL A 440 1.24 -3.02 -17.90
N ASP A 441 1.59 -3.79 -16.87
CA ASP A 441 1.86 -5.21 -17.01
C ASP A 441 0.51 -5.96 -17.07
N PRO A 442 0.17 -6.62 -18.20
CA PRO A 442 -1.11 -7.32 -18.35
C PRO A 442 -1.25 -8.51 -17.40
N GLU A 443 -0.15 -8.99 -16.83
CA GLU A 443 -0.12 -10.12 -15.88
C GLU A 443 -0.06 -9.66 -14.41
N ALA A 444 -0.19 -8.35 -14.13
CA ALA A 444 -0.14 -7.84 -12.76
C ALA A 444 -1.40 -8.19 -11.98
N ASP A 445 -1.23 -8.88 -10.85
CA ASP A 445 -2.27 -9.04 -9.84
C ASP A 445 -2.47 -7.70 -9.09
N PRO A 446 -3.71 -7.27 -8.79
CA PRO A 446 -3.99 -6.05 -8.05
C PRO A 446 -3.28 -5.93 -6.70
N ASP A 447 -2.96 -7.06 -6.03
CA ASP A 447 -2.25 -7.05 -4.74
C ASP A 447 -0.78 -6.66 -4.88
N GLU A 448 -0.15 -6.90 -6.04
CA GLU A 448 1.29 -6.65 -6.27
C GLU A 448 1.65 -5.18 -6.02
N ALA A 449 0.76 -4.26 -6.41
CA ALA A 449 1.01 -2.81 -6.33
C ALA A 449 1.25 -2.31 -4.90
N ARG A 450 0.69 -2.99 -3.89
CA ARG A 450 0.83 -2.60 -2.48
C ARG A 450 2.23 -2.90 -1.92
N TYR A 451 2.93 -3.87 -2.48
CA TYR A 451 4.22 -4.36 -1.98
C TYR A 451 5.41 -3.79 -2.75
N ILE A 452 5.18 -2.96 -3.77
CA ILE A 452 6.25 -2.25 -4.49
C ILE A 452 6.84 -1.16 -3.58
N PRO A 453 8.14 -1.23 -3.23
CA PRO A 453 8.77 -0.22 -2.39
C PRO A 453 8.76 1.16 -3.05
N ALA A 454 8.52 2.21 -2.26
CA ALA A 454 8.60 3.59 -2.74
C ALA A 454 10.04 3.98 -3.13
N ALA A 455 11.02 3.58 -2.30
CA ALA A 455 12.43 3.86 -2.51
C ALA A 455 13.02 3.03 -3.66
N ASP A 456 13.92 3.65 -4.42
CA ASP A 456 14.66 2.95 -5.47
C ASP A 456 15.72 2.00 -4.87
N PRO A 457 15.96 0.84 -5.49
CA PRO A 457 16.91 -0.14 -4.98
C PRO A 457 18.33 0.40 -5.09
N THR A 458 19.10 0.28 -4.00
CA THR A 458 20.50 0.77 -3.89
C THR A 458 21.53 -0.25 -4.38
N ASN A 459 21.11 -1.25 -5.16
CA ASN A 459 21.96 -2.37 -5.55
C ASN A 459 22.97 -1.96 -6.64
N PRO A 460 24.28 -2.21 -6.48
CA PRO A 460 25.28 -1.88 -7.49
C PRO A 460 25.07 -2.61 -8.83
N THR A 461 24.31 -3.71 -8.88
CA THR A 461 23.98 -4.38 -10.16
C THR A 461 22.89 -3.67 -10.97
N GLU A 462 22.18 -2.72 -10.37
CA GLU A 462 21.27 -1.79 -11.04
C GLU A 462 21.99 -0.46 -11.25
N GLU A 463 23.16 -0.51 -11.88
CA GLU A 463 23.85 0.69 -12.39
C GLU A 463 22.90 1.55 -13.24
N ASP A 464 23.27 2.80 -13.45
CA ASP A 464 22.48 3.71 -14.28
C ASP A 464 22.49 3.34 -15.77
N TYR A 465 23.22 2.30 -16.20
CA TYR A 465 23.32 1.89 -17.62
C TYR A 465 23.62 3.09 -18.54
N GLY A 466 24.45 4.03 -18.08
CA GLY A 466 24.75 5.22 -18.85
C GLY A 466 23.57 6.18 -19.03
N THR A 467 22.57 6.17 -18.13
CA THR A 467 21.53 7.20 -18.04
C THR A 467 21.78 8.21 -16.93
N SER A 468 22.86 8.04 -16.17
CA SER A 468 23.29 9.04 -15.19
C SER A 468 23.69 10.34 -15.88
N GLY A 469 23.70 11.42 -15.12
CA GLY A 469 24.02 12.76 -15.60
C GLY A 469 25.43 12.93 -16.19
N GLU A 470 26.25 11.89 -16.29
CA GLU A 470 27.51 11.97 -17.04
C GLU A 470 27.28 11.69 -18.52
N THR A 471 26.79 10.51 -18.90
CA THR A 471 26.73 9.99 -20.29
C THR A 471 25.65 10.61 -21.16
N VAL A 472 24.41 10.75 -20.66
CA VAL A 472 23.32 11.43 -21.42
C VAL A 472 23.62 12.91 -21.57
N PRO A 473 24.10 13.62 -20.52
CA PRO A 473 24.63 14.97 -20.68
C PRO A 473 25.89 15.02 -21.53
N THR A 474 26.70 13.97 -21.65
CA THR A 474 27.81 13.98 -22.64
C THR A 474 27.26 14.03 -24.06
N ALA A 475 26.16 13.32 -24.36
CA ALA A 475 25.53 13.39 -25.68
C ALA A 475 24.97 14.77 -25.99
N GLU A 476 24.29 15.38 -25.02
CA GLU A 476 23.77 16.74 -25.16
C GLU A 476 24.91 17.77 -25.23
N ALA A 477 25.93 17.65 -24.37
CA ALA A 477 27.12 18.50 -24.36
C ALA A 477 27.95 18.36 -25.64
N TYR A 478 28.09 17.15 -26.18
CA TYR A 478 28.75 16.89 -27.47
C TYR A 478 28.06 17.65 -28.59
N LEU A 479 26.72 17.60 -28.65
CA LEU A 479 25.96 18.35 -29.65
C LEU A 479 26.07 19.87 -29.47
N GLN A 480 26.17 20.33 -28.23
CA GLN A 480 26.35 21.74 -27.93
C GLN A 480 27.77 22.23 -28.32
N ASN A 481 28.81 21.46 -28.02
CA ASN A 481 30.19 21.86 -28.30
C ASN A 481 30.50 21.90 -29.80
N HIS A 482 29.95 20.96 -30.57
CA HIS A 482 30.28 20.82 -31.98
C HIS A 482 29.33 21.55 -32.93
N PHE A 483 28.07 21.77 -32.52
CA PHE A 483 27.00 22.21 -33.44
C PHE A 483 26.14 23.36 -32.90
N GLU A 484 26.72 24.30 -32.15
CA GLU A 484 25.96 25.45 -31.63
C GLU A 484 25.48 26.41 -32.74
N PRO A 485 24.18 26.81 -32.75
CA PRO A 485 23.66 27.71 -33.77
C PRO A 485 24.27 29.12 -33.65
N SER A 486 24.65 29.73 -34.76
CA SER A 486 25.17 31.10 -34.80
C SER A 486 24.08 32.16 -34.62
N TRP A 487 24.48 33.39 -34.24
CA TRP A 487 23.56 34.53 -34.28
C TRP A 487 23.35 34.98 -35.73
N GLU A 488 22.10 35.13 -36.14
CA GLU A 488 21.77 35.55 -37.51
C GLU A 488 21.14 36.95 -37.49
N LEU A 489 21.60 37.82 -38.38
CA LEU A 489 20.99 39.12 -38.58
C LEU A 489 19.60 38.92 -39.17
N ALA A 490 18.55 39.43 -38.52
CA ALA A 490 17.17 39.25 -38.97
C ALA A 490 16.80 40.17 -40.17
N VAL A 491 17.75 40.41 -41.09
CA VAL A 491 17.90 41.57 -42.00
C VAL A 491 16.60 42.14 -42.58
N ASP A 492 16.36 43.42 -42.26
CA ASP A 492 16.30 44.61 -43.13
C ASP A 492 15.57 45.70 -42.31
N ALA A 493 16.08 45.99 -41.10
CA ALA A 493 15.55 47.04 -40.24
C ALA A 493 16.02 48.42 -40.74
N ARG A 494 15.79 48.68 -42.02
CA ARG A 494 15.79 50.01 -42.61
C ARG A 494 14.70 50.81 -41.93
N SER A 495 15.06 51.66 -40.95
CA SER A 495 14.11 52.60 -40.35
C SER A 495 13.56 53.61 -41.37
N ASP A 496 14.20 53.70 -42.54
CA ASP A 496 13.77 54.44 -43.72
C ASP A 496 12.48 53.90 -44.35
N LEU A 497 12.02 52.69 -43.98
CA LEU A 497 10.72 52.14 -44.40
C LEU A 497 9.55 52.55 -43.48
N LEU A 498 9.80 53.13 -42.30
CA LEU A 498 8.74 53.69 -41.46
C LEU A 498 8.44 55.13 -41.91
N PRO A 499 7.19 55.47 -42.27
CA PRO A 499 6.84 56.80 -42.76
C PRO A 499 7.14 57.86 -41.70
N ARG A 500 7.69 58.99 -42.14
CA ARG A 500 7.85 60.18 -41.29
C ARG A 500 6.45 60.73 -40.95
N PRO A 501 6.14 60.99 -39.67
CA PRO A 501 4.91 61.70 -39.31
C PRO A 501 4.87 63.08 -39.97
N GLN A 502 3.70 63.53 -40.43
CA GLN A 502 3.54 64.88 -40.99
C GLN A 502 3.82 65.96 -39.92
N GLY A 503 4.74 66.89 -40.21
CA GLY A 503 4.89 68.14 -39.46
C GLY A 503 5.96 68.21 -38.36
N ASP A 504 6.98 67.33 -38.32
CA ASP A 504 7.92 67.26 -37.18
C ASP A 504 9.41 67.30 -37.56
N PRO A 505 10.34 67.75 -36.68
CA PRO A 505 11.73 68.02 -37.02
C PRO A 505 12.55 66.74 -37.27
N THR A 506 13.72 66.93 -37.88
CA THR A 506 14.68 65.88 -38.21
C THR A 506 14.97 64.98 -37.00
N PRO A 507 15.03 63.64 -37.18
CA PRO A 507 15.41 62.75 -36.10
C PRO A 507 16.79 63.14 -35.58
N ARG A 508 17.04 62.99 -34.28
CA ARG A 508 18.42 63.13 -33.76
C ARG A 508 19.32 62.19 -34.56
N LEU A 509 20.42 62.73 -35.08
CA LEU A 509 21.37 62.02 -35.97
C LEU A 509 21.88 60.70 -35.37
N GLU A 510 21.90 60.57 -34.05
CA GLU A 510 22.23 59.36 -33.29
C GLU A 510 21.28 58.17 -33.51
N PHE A 511 20.03 58.37 -33.97
CA PHE A 511 19.00 57.32 -34.07
C PHE A 511 18.54 56.98 -35.49
N ALA A 512 19.10 57.58 -36.54
CA ALA A 512 18.73 57.22 -37.91
C ALA A 512 19.05 55.73 -38.18
N GLY A 513 18.04 54.89 -38.43
CA GLY A 513 18.22 53.46 -38.72
C GLY A 513 18.02 52.50 -37.55
N GLN A 514 17.80 52.97 -36.31
CA GLN A 514 18.03 52.15 -35.11
C GLN A 514 16.76 51.85 -34.29
N LEU A 515 16.70 50.66 -33.68
CA LEU A 515 15.63 50.30 -32.75
C LEU A 515 15.81 50.99 -31.39
N THR A 516 14.72 51.53 -30.84
CA THR A 516 14.73 52.31 -29.59
C THR A 516 14.10 51.58 -28.39
N SER A 517 13.62 50.35 -28.58
CA SER A 517 13.06 49.51 -27.52
C SER A 517 13.47 48.05 -27.71
N ALA A 518 13.24 47.23 -26.67
CA ALA A 518 13.22 45.77 -26.84
C ALA A 518 12.07 45.36 -27.78
N PRO A 519 12.23 44.27 -28.55
CA PRO A 519 11.13 43.71 -29.34
C PRO A 519 10.08 43.06 -28.43
N VAL A 520 8.82 43.15 -28.85
CA VAL A 520 7.67 42.50 -28.20
C VAL A 520 7.19 41.40 -29.14
N VAL A 521 7.07 40.18 -28.60
CA VAL A 521 6.74 38.99 -29.38
C VAL A 521 5.49 38.34 -28.81
N ILE A 522 4.57 37.99 -29.70
CA ILE A 522 3.51 37.02 -29.44
C ILE A 522 3.61 35.94 -30.49
N SER A 523 3.62 34.69 -30.06
CA SER A 523 3.72 33.57 -30.98
C SER A 523 2.40 32.79 -31.04
N THR A 524 2.04 32.38 -32.24
CA THR A 524 1.01 31.36 -32.52
C THR A 524 1.71 30.04 -32.83
N GLU A 525 0.93 28.97 -33.06
CA GLU A 525 1.51 27.68 -33.43
C GLU A 525 2.34 27.74 -34.72
N ASP A 526 1.91 28.56 -35.70
CA ASP A 526 2.48 28.61 -37.05
C ASP A 526 3.47 29.76 -37.28
N ARG A 527 3.34 30.88 -36.56
CA ARG A 527 4.16 32.08 -36.77
C ARG A 527 4.36 32.92 -35.52
N ALA A 528 5.39 33.76 -35.54
CA ALA A 528 5.63 34.76 -34.50
C ALA A 528 5.30 36.15 -35.02
N HIS A 529 4.57 36.92 -34.21
CA HIS A 529 4.24 38.31 -34.46
C HIS A 529 5.17 39.21 -33.63
N VAL A 530 5.96 40.03 -34.32
CA VAL A 530 7.01 40.83 -33.70
C VAL A 530 6.71 42.31 -33.89
N LEU A 531 6.57 43.02 -32.76
CA LEU A 531 6.42 44.47 -32.69
C LEU A 531 7.69 45.11 -32.13
N PHE A 532 8.05 46.27 -32.63
CA PHE A 532 9.21 47.02 -32.17
C PHE A 532 9.03 48.51 -32.38
N ARG A 533 9.75 49.33 -31.61
CA ARG A 533 9.71 50.79 -31.74
C ARG A 533 10.90 51.31 -32.55
N GLY A 534 10.58 52.07 -33.60
CA GLY A 534 11.56 52.77 -34.44
C GLY A 534 12.08 54.08 -33.82
N PRO A 535 12.87 54.85 -34.58
CA PRO A 535 13.52 56.07 -34.09
C PRO A 535 12.58 57.27 -33.90
N PHE A 536 11.43 57.28 -34.57
CA PHE A 536 10.40 58.34 -34.43
C PHE A 536 9.34 58.02 -33.37
N TRP A 537 9.62 57.04 -32.49
CA TRP A 537 8.64 56.44 -31.58
C TRP A 537 7.42 55.85 -32.29
N THR A 538 7.56 55.52 -33.58
CA THR A 538 6.58 54.80 -34.38
C THR A 538 6.73 53.30 -34.17
N LEU A 539 5.60 52.58 -34.25
CA LEU A 539 5.57 51.13 -34.09
C LEU A 539 5.74 50.44 -35.46
N GLY A 540 6.62 49.45 -35.51
CA GLY A 540 6.81 48.55 -36.65
C GLY A 540 6.32 47.14 -36.32
N TYR A 541 5.84 46.43 -37.34
CA TYR A 541 5.32 45.08 -37.24
C TYR A 541 5.87 44.18 -38.35
N ARG A 542 6.19 42.93 -37.99
CA ARG A 542 6.51 41.85 -38.94
C ARG A 542 6.17 40.48 -38.37
N THR A 543 6.27 39.46 -39.21
CA THR A 543 6.05 38.06 -38.84
C THR A 543 7.26 37.18 -39.17
N PHE A 544 7.38 36.06 -38.46
CA PHE A 544 8.39 35.04 -38.70
C PHE A 544 7.72 33.66 -38.68
N ASP A 545 7.84 32.91 -39.78
CA ASP A 545 7.21 31.59 -39.96
C ASP A 545 8.15 30.43 -39.58
N GLY A 546 9.37 30.73 -39.10
CA GLY A 546 10.39 29.75 -38.77
C GLY A 546 11.37 29.42 -39.89
N ARG A 547 11.15 29.96 -41.09
CA ARG A 547 12.09 29.85 -42.23
C ARG A 547 12.49 31.22 -42.75
N ALA A 548 11.54 32.14 -42.85
CA ALA A 548 11.73 33.46 -43.43
C ALA A 548 10.99 34.54 -42.62
N TRP A 549 11.56 35.74 -42.67
CA TRP A 549 10.94 36.91 -42.07
C TRP A 549 10.11 37.69 -43.09
N SER A 550 8.93 38.19 -42.70
CA SER A 550 8.14 39.08 -43.56
C SER A 550 8.76 40.48 -43.65
N LYS A 551 8.33 41.24 -44.67
CA LYS A 551 8.64 42.68 -44.79
C LYS A 551 8.14 43.45 -43.57
N VAL A 552 8.83 44.54 -43.23
CA VAL A 552 8.43 45.46 -42.15
C VAL A 552 7.23 46.28 -42.61
N THR A 553 6.20 46.34 -41.77
CA THR A 553 5.00 47.16 -42.00
C THR A 553 4.87 48.21 -40.88
N PRO A 554 4.54 49.47 -41.20
CA PRO A 554 4.29 50.48 -40.20
C PRO A 554 2.91 50.27 -39.55
N VAL A 555 2.89 50.25 -38.23
CA VAL A 555 1.63 50.25 -37.46
C VAL A 555 1.07 51.67 -37.50
N LEU A 556 -0.22 51.80 -37.84
CA LEU A 556 -0.95 53.09 -37.94
C LEU A 556 -0.34 54.12 -38.92
N GLN A 557 0.50 53.70 -39.87
CA GLN A 557 1.24 54.60 -40.78
C GLN A 557 1.99 55.74 -40.06
N GLY A 558 2.37 55.57 -38.79
CA GLY A 558 3.05 56.61 -38.00
C GLY A 558 2.17 57.78 -37.55
N ARG A 559 0.83 57.67 -37.63
CA ARG A 559 -0.12 58.73 -37.22
C ARG A 559 -0.13 58.98 -35.71
N VAL A 560 0.23 57.99 -34.89
CA VAL A 560 0.27 58.09 -33.43
C VAL A 560 1.63 57.64 -32.93
N ARG A 561 2.22 58.40 -32.01
CA ARG A 561 3.53 58.10 -31.40
C ARG A 561 3.34 57.25 -30.16
N SER A 562 4.10 56.16 -30.04
CA SER A 562 4.07 55.28 -28.87
C SER A 562 5.18 55.65 -27.90
N ARG A 563 4.83 56.28 -26.78
CA ARG A 563 5.78 56.64 -25.72
C ARG A 563 6.09 55.47 -24.79
N SER A 564 5.11 54.58 -24.56
CA SER A 564 5.31 53.32 -23.83
C SER A 564 5.88 52.22 -24.73
N VAL A 565 6.35 51.13 -24.11
CA VAL A 565 6.52 49.86 -24.81
C VAL A 565 5.11 49.34 -25.18
N PRO A 566 4.88 48.86 -26.42
CA PRO A 566 3.58 48.33 -26.79
C PRO A 566 3.32 47.01 -26.06
N VAL A 567 2.08 46.84 -25.62
CA VAL A 567 1.60 45.60 -25.00
C VAL A 567 0.68 44.95 -26.00
N ALA A 568 0.91 43.68 -26.30
CA ALA A 568 0.08 42.95 -27.24
C ALA A 568 -0.70 41.85 -26.50
N ALA A 569 -1.90 41.54 -26.98
CA ALA A 569 -2.70 40.40 -26.55
C ALA A 569 -3.34 39.75 -27.78
N MET A 570 -3.34 38.43 -27.84
CA MET A 570 -3.91 37.68 -28.96
C MET A 570 -5.14 36.92 -28.49
N TRP A 571 -6.23 37.03 -29.24
CA TRP A 571 -7.41 36.19 -29.02
C TRP A 571 -7.12 34.75 -29.47
N PRO A 572 -7.74 33.73 -28.86
CA PRO A 572 -7.50 32.32 -29.20
C PRO A 572 -7.58 31.99 -30.70
N ARG A 573 -8.44 32.66 -31.47
CA ARG A 573 -8.56 32.43 -32.93
C ARG A 573 -7.71 33.36 -33.80
N GLY A 574 -6.83 34.19 -33.24
CA GLY A 574 -5.81 34.93 -34.01
C GLY A 574 -6.05 36.42 -34.26
N ARG A 575 -6.90 37.11 -33.50
CA ARG A 575 -6.93 38.59 -33.54
C ARG A 575 -5.87 39.17 -32.60
N LEU A 576 -4.97 39.99 -33.14
CA LEU A 576 -3.89 40.64 -32.39
C LEU A 576 -4.30 42.06 -31.99
N ASP A 577 -4.57 42.27 -30.70
CA ASP A 577 -4.83 43.58 -30.12
C ASP A 577 -3.53 44.18 -29.56
N VAL A 578 -3.24 45.44 -29.89
CA VAL A 578 -2.05 46.18 -29.45
C VAL A 578 -2.48 47.42 -28.67
N TYR A 579 -1.89 47.58 -27.49
CA TYR A 579 -2.14 48.66 -26.53
C TYR A 579 -0.88 49.46 -26.31
N PHE A 580 -0.98 50.78 -26.36
CA PHE A 580 0.16 51.65 -26.13
C PHE A 580 -0.29 53.03 -25.66
N ARG A 581 0.61 53.72 -24.96
CA ARG A 581 0.39 55.07 -24.47
C ARG A 581 1.04 56.10 -25.40
N ASP A 582 0.28 57.13 -25.76
CA ASP A 582 0.79 58.25 -26.54
C ASP A 582 1.59 59.26 -25.69
N ASP A 583 2.05 60.33 -26.33
CA ASP A 583 2.77 61.43 -25.68
C ASP A 583 1.90 62.30 -24.77
N GLN A 584 0.58 62.27 -24.94
CA GLN A 584 -0.41 62.99 -24.14
C GLN A 584 -0.92 62.18 -22.92
N GLY A 585 -0.49 60.93 -22.78
CA GLY A 585 -0.91 60.05 -21.69
C GLY A 585 -2.26 59.36 -21.94
N ASN A 586 -2.71 59.27 -23.19
CA ASN A 586 -3.87 58.47 -23.58
C ASN A 586 -3.45 57.03 -23.88
N LEU A 587 -4.23 56.08 -23.40
CA LEU A 587 -4.09 54.66 -23.72
C LEU A 587 -4.91 54.34 -24.97
N HIS A 588 -4.22 53.94 -26.04
CA HIS A 588 -4.81 53.56 -27.32
C HIS A 588 -4.89 52.04 -27.46
N ASN A 589 -5.88 51.59 -28.24
CA ASN A 589 -5.99 50.23 -28.75
C ASN A 589 -6.15 50.25 -30.27
N THR A 590 -5.36 49.42 -30.94
CA THR A 590 -5.49 49.08 -32.36
C THR A 590 -5.41 47.57 -32.51
N TYR A 591 -5.98 47.02 -33.56
CA TYR A 591 -5.94 45.58 -33.79
C TYR A 591 -5.62 45.22 -35.24
N LEU A 592 -5.10 44.02 -35.40
CA LEU A 592 -4.88 43.35 -36.67
C LEU A 592 -5.52 41.97 -36.60
N ASP A 593 -6.44 41.68 -37.51
CA ASP A 593 -6.97 40.31 -37.63
C ASP A 593 -5.97 39.47 -38.43
N THR A 594 -5.27 38.55 -37.78
CA THR A 594 -4.24 37.74 -38.47
C THR A 594 -4.84 36.64 -39.32
N ARG A 595 -6.15 36.38 -39.20
CA ARG A 595 -6.90 35.42 -40.03
C ARG A 595 -7.12 35.93 -41.46
N VAL A 596 -7.03 37.26 -41.66
CA VAL A 596 -7.28 37.90 -42.95
C VAL A 596 -5.95 38.39 -43.54
N SER A 597 -5.59 37.85 -44.70
CA SER A 597 -4.38 38.27 -45.41
C SER A 597 -4.46 39.73 -45.85
N ASN A 598 -3.38 40.49 -45.69
CA ASN A 598 -3.25 41.90 -46.07
C ASN A 598 -4.27 42.89 -45.46
N GLN A 599 -4.91 42.55 -44.35
CA GLN A 599 -5.78 43.52 -43.66
C GLN A 599 -4.95 44.69 -43.07
N PRO A 600 -5.35 45.96 -43.30
CA PRO A 600 -4.71 47.09 -42.63
C PRO A 600 -5.05 47.11 -41.14
N TRP A 601 -4.14 47.69 -40.34
CA TRP A 601 -4.37 47.97 -38.92
C TRP A 601 -5.66 48.78 -38.73
N SER A 602 -6.43 48.45 -37.69
CA SER A 602 -7.61 49.23 -37.33
C SER A 602 -7.23 50.65 -36.93
N SER A 603 -8.15 51.61 -37.14
CA SER A 603 -8.01 52.96 -36.58
C SER A 603 -7.81 52.89 -35.06
N PRO A 604 -6.95 53.75 -34.48
CA PRO A 604 -6.65 53.74 -33.06
C PRO A 604 -7.86 54.25 -32.28
N ARG A 605 -8.25 53.50 -31.23
CA ARG A 605 -9.33 53.85 -30.31
C ARG A 605 -8.74 54.26 -28.97
N VAL A 606 -9.04 55.46 -28.49
CA VAL A 606 -8.69 55.89 -27.13
C VAL A 606 -9.56 55.14 -26.13
N LEU A 607 -8.93 54.45 -25.18
CA LEU A 607 -9.61 53.68 -24.12
C LEU A 607 -9.69 54.43 -22.80
N ALA A 608 -8.62 55.14 -22.45
CA ALA A 608 -8.51 55.91 -21.21
C ALA A 608 -7.53 57.09 -21.39
N SER A 609 -7.70 58.13 -20.59
CA SER A 609 -6.81 59.29 -20.51
C SER A 609 -6.15 59.39 -19.13
N GLY A 610 -5.04 60.13 -19.03
CA GLY A 610 -4.30 60.31 -17.77
C GLY A 610 -3.60 59.02 -17.30
N VAL A 611 -3.27 58.13 -18.23
CA VAL A 611 -2.59 56.85 -17.94
C VAL A 611 -1.12 57.10 -17.62
N MET A 612 -0.67 56.48 -16.54
CA MET A 612 0.70 56.53 -16.02
C MET A 612 1.32 55.14 -16.15
N GLY A 613 2.61 55.09 -16.52
CA GLY A 613 3.33 53.82 -16.70
C GLY A 613 2.91 53.01 -17.93
N ASP A 614 3.35 51.76 -17.95
CA ASP A 614 2.98 50.74 -18.95
C ASP A 614 1.68 50.02 -18.52
N ALA A 615 0.93 49.47 -19.48
CA ALA A 615 -0.27 48.68 -19.22
C ALA A 615 0.07 47.17 -19.18
N ALA A 616 -0.84 46.36 -18.64
CA ALA A 616 -0.80 44.90 -18.78
C ALA A 616 -2.12 44.42 -19.39
N ALA A 617 -2.07 43.56 -20.41
CA ALA A 617 -3.25 43.05 -21.09
C ALA A 617 -3.19 41.53 -21.22
N VAL A 618 -4.35 40.88 -21.11
CA VAL A 618 -4.49 39.43 -21.29
C VAL A 618 -5.83 39.09 -21.94
N SER A 619 -5.87 38.09 -22.82
CA SER A 619 -7.11 37.63 -23.46
C SER A 619 -7.53 36.28 -22.88
N PRO A 620 -8.55 36.21 -22.00
CA PRO A 620 -9.01 34.95 -21.41
C PRO A 620 -9.86 34.10 -22.36
N SER A 621 -10.52 34.72 -23.34
CA SER A 621 -11.44 34.05 -24.26
C SER A 621 -11.58 34.83 -25.55
N GLU A 622 -12.11 34.16 -26.59
CA GLU A 622 -12.38 34.80 -27.88
C GLU A 622 -13.31 36.00 -27.71
N GLY A 623 -12.96 37.14 -28.32
CA GLY A 623 -13.79 38.35 -28.26
C GLY A 623 -13.50 39.28 -27.07
N ARG A 624 -12.55 38.91 -26.20
CA ARG A 624 -12.33 39.59 -24.91
C ARG A 624 -10.83 39.78 -24.61
N THR A 625 -10.47 41.00 -24.24
CA THR A 625 -9.16 41.33 -23.66
C THR A 625 -9.37 42.14 -22.37
N ASP A 626 -8.79 41.70 -21.26
CA ASP A 626 -8.80 42.45 -20.00
C ASP A 626 -7.51 43.25 -19.88
N VAL A 627 -7.65 44.54 -19.56
CA VAL A 627 -6.55 45.51 -19.52
C VAL A 627 -6.47 46.12 -18.13
N PHE A 628 -5.28 46.04 -17.53
CA PHE A 628 -4.92 46.66 -16.27
C PHE A 628 -3.97 47.82 -16.54
N TYR A 629 -4.27 48.98 -15.96
CA TYR A 629 -3.47 50.18 -16.16
C TYR A 629 -3.57 51.09 -14.94
N GLN A 630 -2.57 51.95 -14.77
CA GLN A 630 -2.60 52.97 -13.74
C GLN A 630 -3.02 54.30 -14.35
N ALA A 631 -3.94 55.01 -13.70
CA ALA A 631 -4.37 56.31 -14.20
C ALA A 631 -4.58 57.32 -13.08
N LEU A 632 -4.24 58.57 -13.37
CA LEU A 632 -4.45 59.71 -12.50
C LEU A 632 -5.84 60.30 -12.79
N ARG A 633 -6.71 60.33 -11.78
CA ARG A 633 -7.98 61.06 -11.81
C ARG A 633 -7.96 62.12 -10.72
N GLY A 634 -7.78 63.39 -11.09
CA GLY A 634 -7.52 64.47 -10.13
C GLY A 634 -6.11 64.33 -9.53
N GLN A 635 -6.01 64.18 -8.20
CA GLN A 635 -4.74 63.92 -7.48
C GLN A 635 -4.56 62.46 -7.04
N VAL A 636 -5.53 61.58 -7.32
CA VAL A 636 -5.49 60.18 -6.90
C VAL A 636 -5.00 59.31 -8.05
N LEU A 637 -3.90 58.59 -7.78
CA LEU A 637 -3.36 57.57 -8.67
C LEU A 637 -3.95 56.22 -8.24
N SER A 638 -4.73 55.59 -9.12
CA SER A 638 -5.38 54.31 -8.83
C SER A 638 -5.06 53.26 -9.90
N LEU A 639 -5.15 52.00 -9.51
CA LEU A 639 -5.15 50.87 -10.44
C LEU A 639 -6.56 50.69 -11.01
N TRP A 640 -6.64 50.61 -12.33
CA TRP A 640 -7.88 50.42 -13.07
C TRP A 640 -7.87 49.08 -13.80
N TRP A 641 -9.05 48.46 -13.87
CA TRP A 641 -9.32 47.29 -14.69
C TRP A 641 -10.47 47.62 -15.65
N MET A 642 -10.34 47.18 -16.90
CA MET A 642 -11.41 47.22 -17.90
C MET A 642 -11.41 45.96 -18.76
N THR A 643 -12.59 45.61 -19.30
CA THR A 643 -12.72 44.56 -20.31
C THR A 643 -12.98 45.19 -21.68
N VAL A 644 -12.08 44.96 -22.63
CA VAL A 644 -12.14 45.43 -24.01
C VAL A 644 -12.69 44.32 -24.89
N THR A 645 -13.78 44.58 -25.60
CA THR A 645 -14.36 43.67 -26.59
C THR A 645 -14.23 44.26 -27.99
N ALA A 646 -14.66 43.49 -29.00
CA ALA A 646 -14.66 43.93 -30.41
C ALA A 646 -15.30 45.31 -30.61
N SER A 647 -16.44 45.57 -29.96
CA SER A 647 -17.28 46.75 -30.21
C SER A 647 -17.36 47.73 -29.03
N ARG A 648 -17.09 47.30 -27.79
CA ARG A 648 -17.27 48.13 -26.59
C ARG A 648 -16.19 47.92 -25.53
N VAL A 649 -16.06 48.91 -24.64
CA VAL A 649 -15.30 48.82 -23.39
C VAL A 649 -16.30 48.63 -22.25
N ILE A 650 -16.12 47.60 -21.42
CA ILE A 650 -16.99 47.24 -20.30
C ILE A 650 -16.25 47.54 -19.00
N ARG A 651 -16.93 48.25 -18.08
CA ARG A 651 -16.49 48.57 -16.71
C ARG A 651 -15.03 49.07 -16.56
N PRO A 652 -14.70 50.32 -16.91
CA PRO A 652 -13.55 50.96 -16.30
C PRO A 652 -13.88 51.27 -14.83
N ARG A 653 -13.40 50.45 -13.88
CA ARG A 653 -13.57 50.70 -12.44
C ARG A 653 -12.19 50.77 -11.74
N PRO A 654 -11.97 51.69 -10.79
CA PRO A 654 -10.80 51.62 -9.92
C PRO A 654 -10.95 50.43 -8.96
N LEU A 655 -9.89 49.64 -8.79
CA LEU A 655 -9.87 48.57 -7.79
C LEU A 655 -9.70 49.21 -6.40
N GLU A 656 -10.58 48.86 -5.45
CA GLU A 656 -10.48 49.32 -4.06
C GLU A 656 -9.23 48.70 -3.43
N THR A 657 -8.34 49.55 -2.92
CA THR A 657 -7.03 49.15 -2.40
C THR A 657 -6.95 49.38 -0.89
N PRO A 658 -6.33 48.49 -0.10
CA PRO A 658 -6.07 48.73 1.32
C PRO A 658 -4.90 49.71 1.57
N LEU A 659 -5.13 51.02 1.42
CA LEU A 659 -4.20 52.16 1.67
C LEU A 659 -3.00 52.35 0.70
N ALA A 660 -3.03 53.47 -0.04
CA ALA A 660 -1.90 54.15 -0.69
C ALA A 660 -0.93 53.30 -1.54
N PHE A 661 -1.46 52.51 -2.48
CA PHE A 661 -0.65 51.74 -3.44
C PHE A 661 -0.32 52.54 -4.71
N LYS A 662 0.97 52.70 -5.00
CA LYS A 662 1.49 53.33 -6.22
C LYS A 662 2.35 52.34 -7.02
N GLY A 663 1.70 51.33 -7.60
CA GLY A 663 2.39 50.31 -8.39
C GLY A 663 1.92 50.23 -9.84
N GLU A 664 2.86 50.15 -10.78
CA GLU A 664 2.56 49.91 -12.20
C GLU A 664 2.25 48.42 -12.42
N PRO A 665 1.19 48.05 -13.17
CA PRO A 665 0.91 46.65 -13.48
C PRO A 665 1.95 46.12 -14.47
N ILE A 666 2.62 45.02 -14.12
CA ILE A 666 3.75 44.52 -14.91
C ILE A 666 3.34 43.31 -15.76
N SER A 667 2.45 42.46 -15.25
CA SER A 667 2.08 41.22 -15.93
C SER A 667 0.67 40.79 -15.55
N ALA A 668 -0.10 40.30 -16.53
CA ALA A 668 -1.43 39.73 -16.33
C ALA A 668 -1.49 38.36 -17.00
N VAL A 669 -2.11 37.39 -16.32
CA VAL A 669 -2.26 36.00 -16.78
C VAL A 669 -3.64 35.47 -16.43
N VAL A 670 -4.03 34.36 -17.07
CA VAL A 670 -5.28 33.66 -16.78
C VAL A 670 -4.93 32.26 -16.30
N SER A 671 -5.52 31.85 -15.19
CA SER A 671 -5.27 30.55 -14.56
C SER A 671 -6.60 29.92 -14.18
N ARG A 672 -6.94 28.79 -14.82
CA ARG A 672 -8.22 28.06 -14.59
C ARG A 672 -9.45 28.98 -14.62
N GLY A 673 -9.47 29.93 -15.55
CA GLY A 673 -10.54 30.91 -15.71
C GLY A 673 -10.48 32.11 -14.76
N GLN A 674 -9.57 32.18 -13.78
CA GLN A 674 -9.36 33.36 -12.93
C GLN A 674 -8.37 34.32 -13.56
N LEU A 675 -8.65 35.64 -13.49
CA LEU A 675 -7.72 36.68 -13.94
C LEU A 675 -6.78 37.03 -12.80
N MET A 676 -5.46 36.96 -13.04
CA MET A 676 -4.43 37.32 -12.07
C MET A 676 -3.56 38.42 -12.66
N ALA A 677 -3.45 39.55 -11.96
CA ALA A 677 -2.54 40.64 -12.32
C ALA A 677 -1.48 40.83 -11.22
N PHE A 678 -0.23 40.97 -11.64
CA PHE A 678 0.93 41.12 -10.78
C PHE A 678 1.52 42.52 -10.91
N LEU A 679 1.79 43.13 -9.76
CA LEU A 679 2.21 44.51 -9.63
C LEU A 679 3.38 44.61 -8.65
N LEU A 680 4.14 45.70 -8.76
CA LEU A 680 5.11 46.08 -7.74
C LEU A 680 4.57 47.29 -6.99
N ASP A 681 4.48 47.22 -5.66
CA ASP A 681 4.08 48.38 -4.84
C ASP A 681 5.17 49.47 -4.79
N ALA A 682 4.93 50.55 -4.04
CA ALA A 682 5.86 51.68 -3.93
C ALA A 682 7.22 51.26 -3.32
N GLN A 683 7.25 50.21 -2.51
CA GLN A 683 8.43 49.61 -1.90
C GLN A 683 9.03 48.49 -2.78
N ARG A 684 8.46 48.28 -3.98
CA ARG A 684 8.82 47.25 -4.95
C ARG A 684 8.70 45.83 -4.42
N ASN A 685 7.70 45.57 -3.58
CA ASN A 685 7.25 44.22 -3.26
C ASN A 685 6.21 43.73 -4.27
N ILE A 686 6.11 42.42 -4.41
CA ILE A 686 5.21 41.78 -5.35
C ILE A 686 3.81 41.68 -4.75
N GLN A 687 2.84 42.29 -5.42
CA GLN A 687 1.41 42.17 -5.10
C GLN A 687 0.70 41.46 -6.25
N GLN A 688 -0.21 40.55 -5.93
CA GLN A 688 -1.09 39.89 -6.88
C GLN A 688 -2.54 40.26 -6.55
N VAL A 689 -3.26 40.73 -7.55
CA VAL A 689 -4.72 40.89 -7.51
C VAL A 689 -5.37 39.81 -8.36
N THR A 690 -6.33 39.10 -7.77
CA THR A 690 -7.13 38.08 -8.45
C THR A 690 -8.54 38.60 -8.62
N VAL A 691 -9.03 38.60 -9.86
CA VAL A 691 -10.34 39.14 -10.24
C VAL A 691 -11.15 38.04 -10.90
N SER A 692 -12.43 37.93 -10.52
CA SER A 692 -13.37 36.99 -11.15
C SER A 692 -13.51 37.28 -12.66
N PRO A 693 -13.58 36.24 -13.51
CA PRO A 693 -13.81 36.42 -14.94
C PRO A 693 -15.17 37.01 -15.24
N ASP A 694 -16.20 36.84 -14.40
CA ASP A 694 -17.50 37.46 -14.66
C ASP A 694 -17.37 38.99 -14.46
N PRO A 695 -17.48 39.79 -15.54
CA PRO A 695 -17.46 41.24 -15.42
C PRO A 695 -18.71 41.75 -14.70
N THR A 696 -19.63 40.85 -14.30
CA THR A 696 -20.83 40.88 -13.45
C THR A 696 -20.71 41.20 -11.96
N HIS A 697 -20.04 40.31 -11.24
CA HIS A 697 -20.12 40.19 -9.79
C HIS A 697 -18.82 39.57 -9.28
N GLY A 698 -17.78 40.39 -9.07
CA GLY A 698 -16.48 39.89 -8.62
C GLY A 698 -15.85 40.80 -7.58
N ALA A 699 -15.55 40.25 -6.40
CA ALA A 699 -14.62 40.85 -5.46
C ALA A 699 -13.18 40.65 -5.96
N ALA A 700 -12.31 41.62 -5.72
CA ALA A 700 -10.89 41.51 -5.99
C ALA A 700 -10.17 40.97 -4.74
N VAL A 701 -9.41 39.88 -4.89
CA VAL A 701 -8.64 39.29 -3.79
C VAL A 701 -7.17 39.69 -3.94
N TRP A 702 -6.63 40.33 -2.91
CA TRP A 702 -5.23 40.76 -2.86
C TRP A 702 -4.37 39.74 -2.11
N THR A 703 -3.22 39.42 -2.68
CA THR A 703 -2.24 38.49 -2.10
C THR A 703 -0.84 39.07 -2.21
N ASN A 704 -0.07 39.01 -1.12
CA ASN A 704 1.29 39.54 -1.05
C ASN A 704 2.30 38.41 -1.27
N HIS A 705 3.28 38.64 -2.15
CA HIS A 705 4.36 37.71 -2.46
C HIS A 705 5.75 38.29 -2.15
N SER A 706 5.82 39.24 -1.20
CA SER A 706 7.06 39.93 -0.85
C SER A 706 8.20 38.95 -0.52
N LEU A 707 9.37 39.28 -1.07
CA LEU A 707 10.64 38.58 -0.89
C LEU A 707 11.49 39.20 0.24
N GLY A 708 11.01 40.28 0.86
CA GLY A 708 11.82 41.13 1.77
C GLY A 708 12.99 41.86 1.08
N ARG A 709 13.06 41.82 -0.26
CA ARG A 709 14.10 42.44 -1.09
C ARG A 709 13.45 43.27 -2.20
N GLU A 710 14.10 44.36 -2.61
CA GLU A 710 13.63 45.22 -3.70
C GLU A 710 13.60 44.45 -5.04
N VAL A 711 12.41 44.31 -5.64
CA VAL A 711 12.24 43.65 -6.93
C VAL A 711 12.40 44.65 -8.07
N ARG A 712 13.40 44.43 -8.93
CA ARG A 712 13.69 45.30 -10.08
C ARG A 712 12.80 45.01 -11.28
N TRP A 713 12.36 43.76 -11.42
CA TRP A 713 11.51 43.32 -12.52
C TRP A 713 10.75 42.04 -12.15
N LEU A 714 9.56 41.87 -12.73
CA LEU A 714 8.67 40.73 -12.49
C LEU A 714 7.97 40.34 -13.80
N LYS A 715 7.71 39.05 -14.01
CA LYS A 715 6.76 38.59 -15.03
C LYS A 715 6.15 37.26 -14.64
N ALA A 716 4.87 37.10 -14.96
CA ALA A 716 4.16 35.84 -14.83
C ALA A 716 3.94 35.22 -16.22
N CYS A 717 3.93 33.89 -16.27
CA CYS A 717 3.59 33.11 -17.45
C CYS A 717 2.63 32.00 -17.01
N ALA A 718 1.49 31.86 -17.70
CA ALA A 718 0.57 30.76 -17.47
C ALA A 718 0.82 29.65 -18.49
N SER A 719 0.78 28.41 -18.01
CA SER A 719 0.79 27.23 -18.87
C SER A 719 -0.58 27.07 -19.54
N PRO A 720 -0.63 26.84 -20.87
CA PRO A 720 -1.89 26.72 -21.61
C PRO A 720 -2.77 25.53 -21.18
N ASP A 721 -2.17 24.45 -20.65
CA ASP A 721 -2.82 23.13 -20.59
C ASP A 721 -3.34 22.70 -19.21
N ASP A 722 -2.78 23.24 -18.12
CA ASP A 722 -3.05 22.81 -16.73
C ASP A 722 -3.39 23.97 -15.78
N GLY A 723 -3.29 25.20 -16.27
CA GLY A 723 -3.52 26.41 -15.50
C GLY A 723 -2.46 26.65 -14.42
N THR A 724 -1.26 26.09 -14.53
CA THR A 724 -0.16 26.48 -13.63
C THR A 724 0.35 27.87 -13.99
N VAL A 725 0.72 28.66 -12.98
CA VAL A 725 1.32 29.99 -13.19
C VAL A 725 2.75 29.98 -12.66
N ASP A 726 3.70 30.37 -13.50
CA ASP A 726 5.09 30.55 -13.14
C ASP A 726 5.39 32.04 -13.00
N LEU A 727 5.93 32.42 -11.83
CA LEU A 727 6.31 33.79 -11.49
C LEU A 727 7.83 33.89 -11.41
N VAL A 728 8.41 34.82 -12.15
CA VAL A 728 9.85 35.08 -12.16
C VAL A 728 10.14 36.53 -11.79
N ALA A 729 11.02 36.71 -10.80
CA ALA A 729 11.38 38.02 -10.25
C ALA A 729 12.90 38.23 -10.30
N LEU A 730 13.34 39.47 -10.56
CA LEU A 730 14.76 39.86 -10.53
C LEU A 730 15.01 40.76 -9.32
N THR A 731 15.87 40.32 -8.39
CA THR A 731 16.30 41.09 -7.20
C THR A 731 17.81 41.33 -7.25
N GLY A 732 18.24 42.59 -7.32
CA GLY A 732 19.66 42.92 -7.59
C GLY A 732 20.12 42.35 -8.95
N SER A 733 20.91 41.27 -8.90
CA SER A 733 21.33 40.46 -10.07
C SER A 733 20.89 38.99 -9.99
N SER A 734 20.11 38.61 -8.97
CA SER A 734 19.59 37.26 -8.75
C SER A 734 18.20 37.08 -9.35
N LEU A 735 18.01 36.00 -10.11
CA LEU A 735 16.72 35.64 -10.68
C LEU A 735 16.04 34.57 -9.82
N LEU A 736 14.82 34.83 -9.38
CA LEU A 736 14.05 33.97 -8.47
C LEU A 736 12.80 33.45 -9.19
N HIS A 737 12.43 32.20 -8.92
CA HIS A 737 11.25 31.55 -9.48
C HIS A 737 10.34 30.99 -8.40
N ARG A 738 9.03 31.08 -8.63
CA ARG A 738 7.99 30.47 -7.80
C ARG A 738 6.85 30.00 -8.71
N ARG A 739 6.22 28.87 -8.39
CA ARG A 739 5.14 28.28 -9.19
C ARG A 739 3.85 28.16 -8.39
N PHE A 740 2.72 28.41 -9.05
CA PHE A 740 1.38 28.15 -8.58
C PHE A 740 0.84 26.89 -9.26
N ASN A 741 0.49 25.86 -8.48
CA ASN A 741 -0.06 24.59 -9.00
C ASN A 741 -1.60 24.64 -9.20
N GLY A 742 -2.20 25.81 -9.02
CA GLY A 742 -3.65 26.02 -9.07
C GLY A 742 -4.35 26.02 -7.71
N LEU A 743 -3.65 25.63 -6.63
CA LEU A 743 -4.14 25.70 -5.25
C LEU A 743 -3.18 26.48 -4.34
N VAL A 744 -1.88 26.20 -4.44
CA VAL A 744 -0.84 26.74 -3.55
C VAL A 744 0.37 27.18 -4.36
N TRP A 745 1.05 28.22 -3.87
CA TRP A 745 2.33 28.67 -4.39
C TRP A 745 3.49 27.92 -3.73
N SER A 746 4.45 27.40 -4.52
CA SER A 746 5.68 26.76 -4.03
C SER A 746 6.55 27.70 -3.20
N GLU A 747 7.65 27.27 -2.59
CA GLU A 747 8.63 28.25 -2.08
C GLU A 747 9.37 28.97 -3.23
N TRP A 748 10.00 30.11 -2.91
CA TRP A 748 10.88 30.82 -3.85
C TRP A 748 12.18 30.03 -4.05
N LYS A 749 12.52 29.76 -5.30
CA LYS A 749 13.77 29.11 -5.73
C LYS A 749 14.71 30.15 -6.31
N ASP A 750 15.92 30.27 -5.77
CA ASP A 750 16.99 31.05 -6.41
C ASP A 750 17.55 30.28 -7.60
N LEU A 751 17.51 30.92 -8.78
CA LEU A 751 18.04 30.35 -10.01
C LEU A 751 19.51 30.76 -10.23
N GLY A 752 20.04 31.72 -9.48
CA GLY A 752 21.41 32.19 -9.58
C GLY A 752 21.53 33.69 -9.84
N SER A 753 22.76 34.18 -9.71
CA SER A 753 23.12 35.59 -9.84
C SER A 753 23.79 35.91 -11.19
N SER A 754 24.10 37.18 -11.44
CA SER A 754 24.70 37.70 -12.69
C SER A 754 23.72 37.95 -13.85
N HIS A 755 22.46 38.24 -13.55
CA HIS A 755 21.47 38.74 -14.51
C HIS A 755 21.39 40.27 -14.45
N SER A 756 21.14 40.94 -15.59
CA SER A 756 21.25 42.41 -15.69
C SER A 756 20.01 43.13 -16.18
N LEU A 757 19.13 42.46 -16.92
CA LEU A 757 17.88 43.01 -17.43
C LEU A 757 16.73 42.02 -17.22
N THR A 758 15.55 42.41 -17.72
CA THR A 758 14.32 41.62 -17.71
C THR A 758 14.48 40.29 -18.45
N ALA A 759 13.68 39.29 -18.08
CA ALA A 759 13.68 37.97 -18.71
C ALA A 759 12.48 37.78 -19.66
N ALA A 760 12.66 36.95 -20.69
CA ALA A 760 11.55 36.40 -21.46
C ALA A 760 11.19 35.01 -20.93
N LEU A 761 9.89 34.79 -20.76
CA LEU A 761 9.32 33.54 -20.28
C LEU A 761 8.51 32.90 -21.41
N SER A 762 8.58 31.58 -21.54
CA SER A 762 7.76 30.82 -22.46
C SER A 762 7.40 29.46 -21.87
N ALA A 763 6.11 29.14 -21.77
CA ALA A 763 5.61 27.85 -21.31
C ALA A 763 5.13 27.01 -22.52
N PRO A 764 5.84 25.94 -22.92
CA PRO A 764 5.49 25.13 -24.09
C PRO A 764 4.37 24.10 -23.85
N GLY A 765 4.00 23.82 -22.59
CA GLY A 765 2.98 22.84 -22.23
C GLY A 765 3.05 22.45 -20.75
N LYS A 766 2.24 21.46 -20.34
CA LYS A 766 2.07 21.03 -18.93
C LYS A 766 3.38 20.97 -18.14
N GLY A 767 3.47 21.79 -17.11
CA GLY A 767 4.58 21.77 -16.15
C GLY A 767 5.94 22.29 -16.65
N VAL A 768 6.10 22.73 -17.89
CA VAL A 768 7.41 23.16 -18.43
C VAL A 768 7.52 24.68 -18.52
N LEU A 769 8.69 25.24 -18.19
CA LEU A 769 8.99 26.66 -18.34
C LEU A 769 10.37 26.89 -18.95
N ASP A 770 10.45 27.71 -19.98
CA ASP A 770 11.71 28.20 -20.56
C ASP A 770 11.94 29.67 -20.18
N VAL A 771 13.14 29.97 -19.67
CA VAL A 771 13.55 31.31 -19.22
C VAL A 771 14.79 31.78 -19.99
N LEU A 772 14.66 32.93 -20.63
CA LEU A 772 15.74 33.64 -21.31
C LEU A 772 16.04 34.93 -20.58
N SER A 773 17.29 35.16 -20.20
CA SER A 773 17.69 36.37 -19.48
C SER A 773 18.98 36.95 -20.04
N ARG A 774 19.20 38.24 -19.86
CA ARG A 774 20.48 38.87 -20.20
C ARG A 774 21.38 38.87 -18.97
N ALA A 775 22.60 38.38 -19.12
CA ALA A 775 23.62 38.40 -18.08
C ALA A 775 24.28 39.79 -17.93
N VAL A 776 25.05 40.01 -16.86
CA VAL A 776 25.77 41.27 -16.60
C VAL A 776 26.79 41.62 -17.70
N ASN A 777 27.43 40.62 -18.29
CA ASN A 777 28.31 40.79 -19.46
C ASN A 777 27.55 41.06 -20.78
N GLY A 778 26.22 41.14 -20.73
CA GLY A 778 25.35 41.39 -21.87
C GLY A 778 25.06 40.20 -22.77
N ARG A 779 25.61 39.02 -22.49
CA ARG A 779 25.25 37.78 -23.20
C ARG A 779 23.87 37.29 -22.77
N ILE A 780 23.17 36.58 -23.65
CA ILE A 780 21.90 35.94 -23.31
C ILE A 780 22.16 34.59 -22.65
N ARG A 781 21.39 34.26 -21.63
CA ARG A 781 21.37 32.97 -20.94
C ARG A 781 20.00 32.32 -21.04
N TYR A 782 19.99 31.00 -21.03
CA TYR A 782 18.83 30.14 -21.14
C TYR A 782 18.83 29.09 -20.02
N ALA A 783 17.66 28.85 -19.43
CA ALA A 783 17.42 27.72 -18.55
C ALA A 783 15.98 27.22 -18.77
N ARG A 784 15.80 25.90 -18.67
CA ARG A 784 14.51 25.20 -18.74
C ARG A 784 14.19 24.51 -17.42
N PHE A 785 12.93 24.56 -17.04
CA PHE A 785 12.31 23.80 -15.96
C PHE A 785 11.45 22.69 -16.56
N ASP A 786 11.68 21.44 -16.18
CA ASP A 786 10.94 20.27 -16.68
C ASP A 786 9.68 19.93 -15.87
N GLY A 787 9.41 20.69 -14.80
CA GLY A 787 8.32 20.46 -13.85
C GLY A 787 8.80 19.98 -12.48
N THR A 788 10.02 19.46 -12.41
CA THR A 788 10.64 18.98 -11.17
C THR A 788 12.02 19.61 -10.94
N THR A 789 12.83 19.75 -11.98
CA THR A 789 14.22 20.22 -11.90
C THR A 789 14.53 21.30 -12.94
N TRP A 790 15.48 22.16 -12.57
CA TRP A 790 16.01 23.20 -13.44
C TRP A 790 17.28 22.70 -14.12
N THR A 791 17.39 22.95 -15.43
CA THR A 791 18.65 22.81 -16.15
C THR A 791 19.64 23.91 -15.75
N PRO A 792 20.95 23.64 -15.73
CA PRO A 792 21.96 24.68 -15.51
C PRO A 792 21.85 25.83 -16.53
N TRP A 793 22.19 27.05 -16.10
CA TRP A 793 22.19 28.20 -17.01
C TRP A 793 23.18 28.02 -18.15
N LYS A 794 22.67 28.03 -19.37
CA LYS A 794 23.46 28.02 -20.60
C LYS A 794 23.61 29.42 -21.17
N THR A 795 24.81 29.82 -21.57
CA THR A 795 25.00 31.09 -22.31
C THR A 795 24.79 30.85 -23.81
N LEU A 796 23.94 31.65 -24.46
CA LEU A 796 23.63 31.53 -25.88
C LEU A 796 24.61 32.38 -26.71
N GLY A 797 25.71 31.76 -27.12
CA GLY A 797 26.66 32.32 -28.09
C GLY A 797 27.46 33.49 -27.56
N THR A 798 28.13 34.20 -28.47
CA THR A 798 29.12 35.24 -28.12
C THR A 798 28.58 36.66 -28.20
N GLU A 799 27.48 36.89 -28.94
CA GLU A 799 26.92 38.22 -29.20
C GLU A 799 26.40 38.93 -27.93
N VAL A 800 26.68 40.22 -27.84
CA VAL A 800 26.33 41.05 -26.68
C VAL A 800 25.02 41.80 -26.96
N ALA A 801 23.95 41.37 -26.31
CA ALA A 801 22.64 42.02 -26.41
C ALA A 801 22.65 43.40 -25.71
N ARG A 802 21.95 44.37 -26.30
CA ARG A 802 21.69 45.72 -25.79
C ARG A 802 20.27 45.92 -25.28
N SER A 803 19.41 44.90 -25.38
CA SER A 803 18.07 44.88 -24.80
C SER A 803 17.84 43.56 -24.06
N ALA A 804 16.71 43.48 -23.35
CA ALA A 804 16.19 42.21 -22.90
C ALA A 804 15.86 41.30 -24.10
N PRO A 805 15.96 39.97 -23.93
CA PRO A 805 15.53 39.02 -24.94
C PRO A 805 14.00 38.98 -25.04
N ALA A 806 13.50 38.63 -26.22
CA ALA A 806 12.14 38.17 -26.42
C ALA A 806 12.14 36.74 -26.97
N ALA A 807 11.20 35.93 -26.48
CA ALA A 807 11.07 34.53 -26.84
C ALA A 807 10.07 34.39 -27.99
N ILE A 808 10.48 33.67 -29.04
CA ILE A 808 9.61 33.22 -30.13
C ILE A 808 9.38 31.73 -29.93
N ARG A 809 8.12 31.30 -29.80
CA ARG A 809 7.76 29.89 -29.63
C ARG A 809 6.91 29.41 -30.79
N ARG A 810 7.30 28.32 -31.45
CA ARG A 810 6.48 27.64 -32.47
C ARG A 810 6.52 26.14 -32.19
N GLY A 811 5.46 25.58 -31.62
CA GLY A 811 5.49 24.21 -31.09
C GLY A 811 6.57 24.01 -30.02
N ASP A 812 7.41 22.98 -30.14
CA ASP A 812 8.56 22.74 -29.22
C ASP A 812 9.79 23.61 -29.55
N GLN A 813 9.81 24.31 -30.70
CA GLN A 813 10.92 25.16 -31.10
C GLN A 813 10.86 26.51 -30.39
N LEU A 814 11.99 26.89 -29.76
CA LEU A 814 12.19 28.17 -29.10
C LEU A 814 13.31 28.93 -29.80
N ASP A 815 13.01 30.14 -30.26
CA ASP A 815 14.00 31.08 -30.77
C ASP A 815 14.06 32.31 -29.88
N VAL A 816 15.21 32.98 -29.87
CA VAL A 816 15.43 34.23 -29.15
C VAL A 816 15.66 35.36 -30.13
N ILE A 817 15.06 36.51 -29.82
CA ILE A 817 15.28 37.76 -30.54
C ILE A 817 15.72 38.85 -29.59
N VAL A 818 16.73 39.62 -30.00
CA VAL A 818 17.31 40.71 -29.21
C VAL A 818 17.62 41.91 -30.08
N ARG A 819 17.74 43.08 -29.45
CA ARG A 819 18.45 44.21 -30.03
C ARG A 819 19.91 44.11 -29.63
N ALA A 820 20.83 44.00 -30.59
CA ALA A 820 22.27 43.85 -30.32
C ALA A 820 23.10 44.91 -31.09
N ARG A 821 24.25 44.54 -31.67
CA ARG A 821 25.16 45.47 -32.37
C ARG A 821 24.41 46.41 -33.32
N GLU A 822 24.83 47.67 -33.34
CA GLU A 822 24.25 48.74 -34.16
C GLU A 822 22.74 48.99 -33.91
N ASN A 823 22.23 48.56 -32.75
CA ASN A 823 20.81 48.64 -32.39
C ASN A 823 19.89 47.95 -33.41
N LEU A 824 20.40 46.92 -34.08
CA LEU A 824 19.66 46.08 -35.02
C LEU A 824 19.01 44.87 -34.33
N LEU A 825 18.05 44.25 -35.02
CA LEU A 825 17.33 43.07 -34.56
C LEU A 825 18.11 41.80 -34.96
N TRP A 826 18.48 41.00 -33.96
CA TRP A 826 19.19 39.75 -34.13
C TRP A 826 18.32 38.60 -33.65
N HIS A 827 18.34 37.49 -34.39
CA HIS A 827 17.59 36.30 -34.05
C HIS A 827 18.50 35.07 -34.03
N ARG A 828 18.11 34.08 -33.23
CA ARG A 828 18.78 32.79 -33.17
C ARG A 828 17.83 31.73 -32.61
N PRO A 829 17.83 30.49 -33.12
CA PRO A 829 17.17 29.38 -32.44
C PRO A 829 17.93 28.99 -31.16
N VAL A 830 17.21 28.82 -30.04
CA VAL A 830 17.80 28.44 -28.74
C VAL A 830 18.40 27.02 -28.80
N ARG A 831 17.79 26.15 -29.62
CA ARG A 831 18.25 24.77 -29.87
C ARG A 831 18.51 24.59 -31.37
N SER A 832 19.56 23.85 -31.72
CA SER A 832 19.84 23.53 -33.13
C SER A 832 18.77 22.60 -33.73
N PRO A 833 18.36 22.76 -35.00
CA PRO A 833 17.71 21.75 -35.84
C PRO A 833 18.33 20.34 -35.81
N LEU A 834 19.63 20.22 -35.52
CA LEU A 834 20.25 18.90 -35.31
C LEU A 834 19.73 18.24 -34.02
N HIS A 835 19.35 19.05 -33.02
CA HIS A 835 18.71 18.58 -31.78
C HIS A 835 17.26 18.11 -32.02
N THR A 836 16.53 18.69 -32.98
CA THR A 836 15.20 18.16 -33.37
C THR A 836 15.35 16.86 -34.16
N THR A 837 16.37 16.77 -35.00
CA THR A 837 16.71 15.52 -35.72
C THR A 837 17.14 14.41 -34.75
N GLN A 838 17.97 14.71 -33.74
CA GLN A 838 18.30 13.78 -32.66
C GLN A 838 17.07 13.34 -31.88
N ARG A 839 16.15 14.26 -31.53
CA ARG A 839 14.92 13.89 -30.82
C ARG A 839 14.02 12.97 -31.63
N THR A 840 13.96 13.16 -32.94
CA THR A 840 13.04 12.42 -33.82
C THR A 840 13.62 11.10 -34.34
N GLN A 841 14.92 11.07 -34.65
CA GLN A 841 15.59 9.93 -35.27
C GLN A 841 16.72 9.32 -34.40
N GLY A 842 16.94 9.87 -33.20
CA GLY A 842 18.00 9.46 -32.30
C GLY A 842 19.39 9.96 -32.70
N LEU A 843 20.37 9.76 -31.82
CA LEU A 843 21.76 10.07 -32.10
C LEU A 843 22.28 9.28 -33.31
N ARG A 844 21.81 8.04 -33.50
CA ARG A 844 22.19 7.21 -34.65
C ARG A 844 21.63 7.77 -35.96
N GLY A 845 20.36 8.19 -35.97
CA GLY A 845 19.74 8.83 -37.13
C GLY A 845 20.44 10.14 -37.48
N LEU A 846 20.78 10.93 -36.45
CA LEU A 846 21.54 12.17 -36.61
C LEU A 846 22.92 11.96 -37.23
N MET A 847 23.72 11.00 -36.71
CA MET A 847 25.05 10.70 -37.27
C MET A 847 24.98 10.29 -38.74
N ARG A 848 23.95 9.51 -39.10
CA ARG A 848 23.70 9.13 -40.50
C ARG A 848 23.33 10.34 -41.37
N ASP A 849 22.45 11.23 -40.89
CA ASP A 849 22.07 12.43 -41.64
C ASP A 849 23.25 13.38 -41.84
N LEU A 850 24.05 13.62 -40.78
CA LEU A 850 25.26 14.44 -40.84
C LEU A 850 26.30 13.86 -41.80
N SER A 851 26.57 12.56 -41.75
CA SER A 851 27.47 11.87 -42.70
C SER A 851 27.03 12.08 -44.15
N ASN A 852 25.73 11.89 -44.45
CA ASN A 852 25.18 12.07 -45.79
C ASN A 852 25.23 13.53 -46.28
N ARG A 853 25.16 14.51 -45.37
CA ARG A 853 25.28 15.94 -45.70
C ARG A 853 26.72 16.33 -45.96
N ILE A 854 27.64 15.91 -45.09
CA ILE A 854 29.08 16.16 -45.24
C ILE A 854 29.59 15.58 -46.55
N GLN A 855 29.21 14.35 -46.89
CA GLN A 855 29.58 13.73 -48.16
C GLN A 855 29.15 14.57 -49.37
N ARG A 856 27.94 15.16 -49.35
CA ARG A 856 27.46 16.03 -50.44
C ARG A 856 28.24 17.35 -50.57
N VAL A 857 28.77 17.87 -49.47
CA VAL A 857 29.64 19.07 -49.49
C VAL A 857 31.00 18.72 -50.06
N ASP A 858 31.57 17.61 -49.61
CA ASP A 858 32.84 17.06 -50.05
C ASP A 858 32.88 16.93 -51.58
N GLU A 859 31.90 16.21 -52.14
CA GLU A 859 31.75 16.01 -53.59
C GLU A 859 31.64 17.35 -54.35
N ALA A 860 31.00 18.36 -53.76
CA ALA A 860 30.86 19.68 -54.37
C ALA A 860 32.14 20.55 -54.27
N VAL A 861 32.88 20.44 -53.16
CA VAL A 861 34.17 21.11 -52.96
C VAL A 861 35.21 20.51 -53.90
N ASP A 862 35.29 19.20 -54.02
CA ASP A 862 36.20 18.50 -54.93
C ASP A 862 35.93 18.88 -56.39
N ALA A 863 34.66 18.85 -56.79
CA ALA A 863 34.24 19.27 -58.12
C ALA A 863 34.60 20.75 -58.41
N ALA A 864 34.49 21.62 -57.39
CA ALA A 864 34.85 23.03 -57.51
C ALA A 864 36.37 23.24 -57.61
N PHE A 865 37.18 22.51 -56.83
CA PHE A 865 38.63 22.53 -56.93
C PHE A 865 39.10 22.09 -58.33
N LEU A 866 38.55 21.00 -58.86
CA LEU A 866 38.82 20.54 -60.22
C LEU A 866 38.47 21.60 -61.27
N GLN A 867 37.31 22.25 -61.14
CA GLN A 867 36.86 23.30 -62.05
C GLN A 867 37.78 24.53 -62.03
N VAL A 868 38.22 24.96 -60.85
CA VAL A 868 39.15 26.10 -60.68
C VAL A 868 40.54 25.74 -61.21
N GLN A 869 41.09 24.56 -60.89
CA GLN A 869 42.41 24.15 -61.35
C GLN A 869 42.50 24.00 -62.88
N SER A 870 41.46 23.44 -63.51
CA SER A 870 41.37 23.37 -64.97
C SER A 870 41.46 24.75 -65.62
N GLU A 871 40.83 25.76 -65.02
CA GLU A 871 40.80 27.11 -65.58
C GLU A 871 42.06 27.91 -65.25
N ILE A 872 42.71 27.67 -64.10
CA ILE A 872 44.07 28.14 -63.83
C ILE A 872 45.05 27.57 -64.87
N HIS A 873 44.95 26.29 -65.20
CA HIS A 873 45.79 25.66 -66.23
C HIS A 873 45.56 26.31 -67.61
N ARG A 874 44.30 26.53 -67.99
CA ARG A 874 43.94 27.21 -69.23
C ARG A 874 44.48 28.63 -69.31
N VAL A 875 44.37 29.38 -68.22
CA VAL A 875 44.92 30.74 -68.07
C VAL A 875 46.45 30.72 -68.19
N ARG A 876 47.14 29.71 -67.64
CA ARG A 876 48.60 29.53 -67.79
C ARG A 876 49.04 29.14 -69.21
N GLN A 877 48.30 28.25 -69.88
CA GLN A 877 48.56 27.85 -71.27
C GLN A 877 48.50 29.05 -72.22
N LEU A 878 47.56 29.97 -71.98
CA LEU A 878 47.40 31.20 -72.76
C LEU A 878 48.55 32.21 -72.52
N MET A 879 49.20 32.20 -71.34
CA MET A 879 50.32 33.10 -71.03
C MET A 879 51.67 32.65 -71.54
N LEU A 880 51.95 31.35 -71.48
CA LEU A 880 53.30 30.81 -71.68
C LEU A 880 53.54 30.27 -73.10
N GLY A 881 52.49 30.22 -73.93
CA GLY A 881 52.54 29.54 -75.22
C GLY A 881 52.68 28.02 -75.07
N SER A 882 52.20 27.27 -76.06
CA SER A 882 52.10 25.80 -76.02
C SER A 882 53.43 25.07 -75.82
N THR A 883 54.57 25.72 -76.08
CA THR A 883 55.89 25.09 -76.05
C THR A 883 56.60 25.19 -74.69
N SER A 884 56.32 26.20 -73.86
CA SER A 884 56.93 26.34 -72.52
C SER A 884 56.15 25.62 -71.42
N SER A 885 54.87 25.27 -71.66
CA SER A 885 54.05 24.52 -70.70
C SER A 885 54.47 23.05 -70.56
N ALA A 886 55.05 22.46 -71.61
CA ALA A 886 55.58 21.10 -71.59
C ALA A 886 56.76 20.94 -70.61
N VAL A 887 57.59 21.98 -70.43
CA VAL A 887 58.74 21.95 -69.51
C VAL A 887 58.31 22.11 -68.04
N MET A 888 57.08 22.59 -67.77
CA MET A 888 56.49 22.62 -66.43
C MET A 888 55.53 21.46 -66.13
N THR A 889 55.38 20.50 -67.05
CA THR A 889 54.55 19.30 -66.82
C THR A 889 55.22 18.30 -65.86
N ALA A 890 56.46 18.56 -65.42
CA ALA A 890 57.09 17.92 -64.26
C ALA A 890 56.70 18.58 -62.92
N SER A 891 55.50 19.18 -62.83
CA SER A 891 55.02 19.79 -61.59
C SER A 891 54.63 18.69 -60.59
N PRO A 892 55.26 18.63 -59.41
CA PRO A 892 54.96 17.64 -58.37
C PRO A 892 53.47 17.58 -58.00
N VAL A 893 52.79 18.72 -58.15
CA VAL A 893 51.36 18.91 -57.84
C VAL A 893 50.42 18.05 -58.71
N LEU A 894 50.79 17.73 -59.96
CA LEU A 894 49.98 16.83 -60.80
C LEU A 894 50.14 15.35 -60.40
N THR A 895 51.31 15.00 -59.86
CA THR A 895 51.57 13.70 -59.23
C THR A 895 50.81 13.56 -57.91
N ASP A 896 50.71 14.63 -57.10
CA ASP A 896 49.90 14.63 -55.88
C ASP A 896 48.39 14.52 -56.17
N VAL A 897 47.91 15.10 -57.28
CA VAL A 897 46.52 14.93 -57.75
C VAL A 897 46.23 13.48 -58.20
N ALA A 898 47.24 12.74 -58.65
CA ALA A 898 47.12 11.32 -58.97
C ALA A 898 47.33 10.40 -57.74
N GLN A 899 47.99 10.88 -56.68
CA GLN A 899 48.22 10.13 -55.43
C GLN A 899 47.19 10.42 -54.32
N ALA A 900 46.31 11.41 -54.48
CA ALA A 900 45.14 11.61 -53.63
C ALA A 900 44.05 10.54 -53.92
N GLU A 901 44.41 9.27 -53.79
CA GLU A 901 43.48 8.15 -53.81
C GLU A 901 42.71 8.07 -52.49
N THR A 902 41.68 8.91 -52.34
CA THR A 902 40.54 8.57 -51.48
C THR A 902 39.22 9.09 -52.05
N ARG A 903 38.80 8.57 -53.22
CA ARG A 903 37.44 8.07 -53.54
C ARG A 903 37.27 7.86 -55.04
N VAL A 904 36.53 6.80 -55.38
CA VAL A 904 36.08 6.48 -56.74
C VAL A 904 35.09 7.57 -57.18
N ALA A 905 35.54 8.54 -57.96
CA ALA A 905 34.64 9.22 -58.88
C ALA A 905 34.10 8.13 -59.81
N THR A 906 32.80 7.86 -59.75
CA THR A 906 32.23 6.82 -60.63
C THR A 906 32.41 7.27 -62.09
N LEU A 907 32.65 6.32 -62.98
CA LEU A 907 32.77 6.58 -64.42
C LEU A 907 31.56 7.39 -64.95
N THR A 908 30.41 7.19 -64.30
CA THR A 908 29.17 7.95 -64.50
C THR A 908 29.27 9.42 -64.11
N ASP A 909 29.97 9.80 -63.03
CA ASP A 909 30.15 11.20 -62.61
C ASP A 909 31.12 11.96 -63.52
N VAL A 910 32.16 11.27 -64.01
CA VAL A 910 33.07 11.80 -65.03
C VAL A 910 32.35 11.94 -66.37
N GLU A 911 31.52 10.96 -66.77
CA GLU A 911 30.65 11.06 -67.95
C GLU A 911 29.56 12.11 -67.80
N LYS A 912 29.00 12.31 -66.60
CA LYS A 912 28.07 13.41 -66.31
C LYS A 912 28.78 14.75 -66.35
N PHE A 913 30.02 14.84 -65.87
CA PHE A 913 30.82 16.05 -65.92
C PHE A 913 31.22 16.40 -67.36
N ILE A 914 31.70 15.44 -68.14
CA ILE A 914 31.97 15.57 -69.58
C ILE A 914 30.66 15.85 -70.34
N GLY A 915 29.56 15.19 -69.97
CA GLY A 915 28.22 15.39 -70.53
C GLY A 915 27.62 16.75 -70.19
N VAL A 916 27.84 17.28 -68.98
CA VAL A 916 27.46 18.64 -68.54
C VAL A 916 28.33 19.69 -69.21
N LEU A 917 29.62 19.43 -69.39
CA LEU A 917 30.51 20.27 -70.20
C LEU A 917 30.04 20.31 -71.67
N ASN A 918 29.57 19.19 -72.20
CA ASN A 918 29.06 19.10 -73.58
C ASN A 918 27.63 19.64 -73.74
N THR A 919 26.77 19.57 -72.72
CA THR A 919 25.38 20.08 -72.77
C THR A 919 25.27 21.55 -72.37
N LYS A 920 26.05 22.06 -71.40
CA LYS A 920 26.19 23.50 -71.11
C LYS A 920 27.05 24.25 -72.13
N ARG A 921 27.79 23.56 -73.01
CA ARG A 921 28.36 24.13 -74.25
C ARG A 921 27.33 24.36 -75.36
N LYS A 922 26.02 24.30 -75.07
CA LYS A 922 25.02 25.14 -75.73
C LYS A 922 24.83 26.43 -74.93
N VAL A 923 25.89 27.23 -74.77
CA VAL A 923 25.68 28.68 -74.75
C VAL A 923 25.17 28.99 -76.15
N SER A 924 23.88 29.29 -76.23
CA SER A 924 23.37 29.85 -77.46
C SER A 924 24.14 31.15 -77.70
N TRP A 925 24.68 31.29 -78.90
CA TRP A 925 25.06 32.58 -79.45
C TRP A 925 23.81 33.43 -79.75
N SER A 926 22.73 33.32 -78.95
CA SER A 926 21.39 33.82 -79.31
C SER A 926 20.82 34.85 -78.34
N THR A 927 21.67 35.69 -77.75
CA THR A 927 21.26 37.08 -77.50
C THR A 927 22.26 38.02 -78.17
N VAL A 928 22.48 37.79 -79.47
CA VAL A 928 22.71 38.89 -80.41
C VAL A 928 21.38 39.64 -80.51
N ARG A 929 21.17 40.64 -79.66
CA ARG A 929 20.32 41.76 -80.10
C ARG A 929 21.15 42.50 -81.13
N TYR A 930 20.60 42.65 -82.34
CA TYR A 930 21.15 43.38 -83.48
C TYR A 930 22.19 44.43 -83.07
N LEU A 931 23.47 44.10 -83.22
CA LEU A 931 24.57 45.04 -83.03
C LEU A 931 25.09 45.41 -84.41
N ASP A 932 24.93 46.69 -84.69
CA ASP A 932 25.37 47.41 -85.86
C ASP A 932 26.88 47.19 -86.11
N GLN A 933 27.23 46.80 -87.33
CA GLN A 933 28.60 46.46 -87.75
C GLN A 933 29.56 47.67 -87.73
N SER A 934 29.07 48.87 -87.42
CA SER A 934 29.83 50.11 -87.34
C SER A 934 30.59 50.30 -86.01
N ASN A 935 30.31 49.51 -84.97
CA ASN A 935 30.83 49.78 -83.62
C ASN A 935 32.19 49.11 -83.32
N LEU A 936 33.23 49.93 -83.17
CA LEU A 936 34.62 49.52 -82.90
C LEU A 936 34.78 48.68 -81.60
N ARG A 937 33.84 48.80 -80.66
CA ARG A 937 33.79 48.02 -79.41
C ARG A 937 33.56 46.52 -79.65
N ASP A 938 32.75 46.16 -80.65
CA ASP A 938 32.42 44.76 -80.95
C ASP A 938 33.52 44.08 -81.79
N ARG A 939 34.32 44.86 -82.52
CA ARG A 939 35.57 44.36 -83.13
C ARG A 939 36.67 44.10 -82.10
N LEU A 940 36.76 44.90 -81.03
CA LEU A 940 37.72 44.69 -79.95
C LEU A 940 37.44 43.42 -79.13
N LEU A 941 36.16 43.06 -78.95
CA LEU A 941 35.77 41.80 -78.29
C LEU A 941 36.14 40.53 -79.09
N LYS A 942 36.47 40.66 -80.38
CA LYS A 942 36.94 39.55 -81.22
C LYS A 942 38.46 39.32 -81.20
N VAL A 943 39.26 40.15 -80.50
CA VAL A 943 40.73 40.15 -80.72
C VAL A 943 41.60 39.91 -79.46
N SER A 944 41.06 39.68 -78.26
CA SER A 944 41.91 39.26 -77.12
C SER A 944 41.38 38.01 -76.42
N PRO A 945 42.04 36.83 -76.57
CA PRO A 945 41.72 35.64 -75.78
C PRO A 945 41.79 35.88 -74.26
N VAL A 946 42.48 36.94 -73.81
CA VAL A 946 42.66 37.31 -72.39
C VAL A 946 41.45 38.04 -71.77
N ILE A 947 40.62 38.73 -72.56
CA ILE A 947 39.34 39.23 -72.03
C ILE A 947 38.36 38.07 -71.79
N GLY A 948 38.45 37.02 -72.63
CA GLY A 948 37.68 35.79 -72.47
C GLY A 948 38.02 35.00 -71.20
N THR A 949 39.27 35.06 -70.73
CA THR A 949 39.68 34.40 -69.47
C THR A 949 39.11 35.09 -68.24
N LEU A 950 39.04 36.43 -68.22
CA LEU A 950 38.46 37.16 -67.09
C LEU A 950 36.95 36.89 -66.96
N HIS A 951 36.22 36.90 -68.08
CA HIS A 951 34.80 36.55 -68.07
C HIS A 951 34.57 35.10 -67.63
N SER A 952 35.45 34.17 -68.02
CA SER A 952 35.37 32.77 -67.59
C SER A 952 35.64 32.63 -66.08
N ALA A 953 36.69 33.28 -65.56
CA ALA A 953 37.00 33.32 -64.12
C ALA A 953 35.85 33.92 -63.30
N MET A 954 35.24 35.02 -63.78
CA MET A 954 34.08 35.64 -63.12
C MET A 954 32.84 34.73 -63.17
N ALA A 955 32.61 34.03 -64.28
CA ALA A 955 31.50 33.07 -64.38
C ALA A 955 31.68 31.88 -63.43
N ILE A 956 32.90 31.37 -63.28
CA ILE A 956 33.24 30.30 -62.34
C ILE A 956 33.06 30.77 -60.91
N LYS A 957 33.60 31.94 -60.54
CA LYS A 957 33.40 32.52 -59.20
C LYS A 957 31.91 32.66 -58.87
N ARG A 958 31.09 33.11 -59.83
CA ARG A 958 29.64 33.21 -59.66
C ARG A 958 28.96 31.85 -59.50
N GLU A 959 29.29 30.86 -60.35
CA GLU A 959 28.65 29.54 -60.35
C GLU A 959 29.07 28.68 -59.15
N VAL A 960 30.37 28.62 -58.85
CA VAL A 960 30.93 27.84 -57.73
C VAL A 960 30.42 28.38 -56.41
N LEU A 961 30.58 29.68 -56.16
CA LEU A 961 30.08 30.28 -54.92
C LEU A 961 28.55 30.16 -54.83
N GLY A 962 27.81 30.30 -55.94
CA GLY A 962 26.36 30.11 -55.97
C GLY A 962 25.91 28.68 -55.66
N LYS A 963 26.61 27.66 -56.17
CA LYS A 963 26.31 26.25 -55.89
C LYS A 963 26.65 25.87 -54.44
N LEU A 964 27.84 26.23 -53.98
CA LEU A 964 28.26 26.05 -52.59
C LEU A 964 27.27 26.71 -51.65
N PHE A 965 26.85 27.93 -51.98
CA PHE A 965 25.83 28.67 -51.26
C PHE A 965 24.50 27.89 -51.15
N THR A 966 23.98 27.37 -52.26
CA THR A 966 22.73 26.59 -52.26
C THR A 966 22.83 25.28 -51.50
N LEU A 967 24.02 24.67 -51.43
CA LEU A 967 24.26 23.46 -50.64
C LEU A 967 24.37 23.80 -49.14
N LEU A 968 25.06 24.89 -48.80
CA LEU A 968 25.30 25.37 -47.44
C LEU A 968 24.07 26.01 -46.77
N SER A 969 23.11 26.51 -47.55
CA SER A 969 21.88 27.14 -47.03
C SER A 969 21.02 26.19 -46.18
N GLY A 970 21.20 24.87 -46.31
CA GLY A 970 20.53 23.84 -45.51
C GLY A 970 21.38 23.20 -44.40
N MET A 971 22.65 23.60 -44.23
CA MET A 971 23.57 23.01 -43.24
C MET A 971 24.04 24.06 -42.25
N GLU A 972 23.96 23.76 -40.95
CA GLU A 972 24.34 24.66 -39.85
C GLU A 972 25.85 24.68 -39.61
N PHE A 973 26.63 24.92 -40.67
CA PHE A 973 28.03 25.27 -40.50
C PHE A 973 28.11 26.66 -39.85
N ASN A 974 28.90 26.80 -38.79
CA ASN A 974 29.39 28.12 -38.43
C ASN A 974 30.28 28.62 -39.58
N LEU A 975 29.73 29.53 -40.38
CA LEU A 975 30.40 30.13 -41.55
C LEU A 975 30.97 31.52 -41.24
N GLU A 976 30.97 31.98 -39.98
CA GLU A 976 31.58 33.25 -39.61
C GLU A 976 33.08 33.29 -39.92
N ALA A 977 33.75 32.14 -39.85
CA ALA A 977 35.17 32.02 -40.18
C ALA A 977 35.44 31.99 -41.69
N VAL A 978 34.46 31.62 -42.53
CA VAL A 978 34.64 31.54 -43.98
C VAL A 978 34.42 32.92 -44.58
N GLN A 979 35.49 33.60 -44.96
CA GLN A 979 35.42 34.93 -45.54
C GLN A 979 35.27 34.86 -47.06
N VAL A 980 34.33 35.64 -47.61
CA VAL A 980 34.27 35.93 -49.05
C VAL A 980 35.13 37.18 -49.29
N PRO A 981 36.27 37.04 -49.97
CA PRO A 981 37.19 38.15 -50.09
C PRO A 981 36.73 39.17 -51.12
N ASN A 982 37.24 40.40 -50.96
CA ASN A 982 37.25 41.41 -52.01
C ASN A 982 35.84 41.90 -52.44
N VAL A 983 34.94 42.12 -51.49
CA VAL A 983 33.56 42.57 -51.72
C VAL A 983 33.44 44.08 -51.51
N LYS A 984 32.79 44.80 -52.42
CA LYS A 984 32.50 46.24 -52.27
C LYS A 984 31.72 46.50 -50.98
N VAL A 985 32.15 47.46 -50.15
CA VAL A 985 31.52 47.74 -48.85
C VAL A 985 30.00 47.85 -49.01
N PRO A 986 29.24 46.86 -48.48
CA PRO A 986 27.81 46.85 -48.63
C PRO A 986 27.16 48.03 -47.88
N PRO A 987 25.97 48.48 -48.30
CA PRO A 987 25.32 49.66 -47.71
C PRO A 987 25.11 49.56 -46.20
N TRP A 988 24.91 48.34 -45.67
CA TRP A 988 24.68 48.06 -44.24
C TRP A 988 25.93 48.10 -43.36
N ARG A 989 27.14 48.08 -43.92
CA ARG A 989 28.41 48.25 -43.17
C ARG A 989 29.01 49.65 -43.29
N ARG A 990 28.33 50.59 -43.98
CA ARG A 990 28.81 51.98 -44.11
C ARG A 990 28.57 52.76 -42.81
N SER A 991 29.63 53.01 -42.05
CA SER A 991 29.59 53.95 -40.93
C SER A 991 29.31 55.37 -41.45
N ARG A 992 28.28 56.04 -40.92
CA ARG A 992 27.95 57.44 -41.26
C ARG A 992 28.37 58.40 -40.14
N VAL A 993 29.63 58.38 -39.77
CA VAL A 993 30.25 59.53 -39.08
C VAL A 993 30.83 60.42 -40.18
N PRO A 994 30.35 61.66 -40.38
CA PRO A 994 31.05 62.61 -41.23
C PRO A 994 32.39 62.93 -40.56
N VAL A 995 33.49 62.76 -41.29
CA VAL A 995 34.73 63.47 -40.93
C VAL A 995 34.50 64.92 -41.34
N ASP A 996 34.55 65.83 -40.38
CA ASP A 996 34.35 67.25 -40.59
C ASP A 996 35.31 67.81 -41.66
N GLY A 997 34.75 68.51 -42.66
CA GLY A 997 35.32 69.77 -43.13
C GLY A 997 36.47 69.82 -44.16
N GLN A 998 36.75 68.79 -44.97
CA GLN A 998 37.72 68.92 -46.08
C GLN A 998 37.14 68.57 -47.47
N PRO A 999 37.48 69.33 -48.53
CA PRO A 999 37.06 69.03 -49.89
C PRO A 999 37.73 67.74 -50.39
N PRO A 1000 37.08 66.98 -51.30
CA PRO A 1000 37.51 65.63 -51.62
C PRO A 1000 38.86 65.63 -52.36
N PRO A 1001 39.85 64.84 -51.93
CA PRO A 1001 40.97 64.51 -52.79
C PRO A 1001 40.54 63.43 -53.80
N ILE A 1002 41.21 63.47 -54.96
CA ILE A 1002 41.43 62.44 -56.01
C ILE A 1002 40.63 61.13 -55.83
N PRO A 1003 39.96 60.58 -56.88
CA PRO A 1003 39.20 59.34 -56.77
C PRO A 1003 40.07 58.22 -56.22
N THR A 1004 39.89 57.91 -54.94
CA THR A 1004 40.50 56.75 -54.29
C THR A 1004 39.75 55.49 -54.75
N PRO A 1005 40.44 54.37 -54.93
CA PRO A 1005 39.81 53.11 -55.30
C PRO A 1005 38.73 52.76 -54.27
N GLU A 1006 37.56 52.32 -54.75
CA GLU A 1006 36.43 51.95 -53.88
C GLU A 1006 36.91 50.91 -52.86
N PRO A 1007 36.75 51.14 -51.54
CA PRO A 1007 37.20 50.18 -50.54
C PRO A 1007 36.44 48.86 -50.71
N ARG A 1008 37.19 47.76 -50.74
CA ARG A 1008 36.67 46.39 -50.71
C ARG A 1008 37.05 45.77 -49.37
N ILE A 1009 36.14 44.99 -48.81
CA ILE A 1009 36.28 44.30 -47.53
C ILE A 1009 35.99 42.82 -47.73
N ASP A 1010 36.53 42.02 -46.82
CA ASP A 1010 36.13 40.62 -46.70
C ASP A 1010 34.88 40.57 -45.82
N ILE A 1011 33.90 39.77 -46.25
CA ILE A 1011 32.66 39.57 -45.49
C ILE A 1011 32.48 38.10 -45.16
N PRO A 1012 32.00 37.77 -43.96
CA PRO A 1012 31.73 36.38 -43.61
C PRO A 1012 30.63 35.83 -44.52
N LEU A 1013 30.79 34.58 -44.96
CA LEU A 1013 29.86 33.89 -45.84
C LEU A 1013 28.47 33.76 -45.19
N SER A 1014 28.39 33.78 -43.85
CA SER A 1014 27.13 33.80 -43.09
C SER A 1014 26.24 35.02 -43.40
N GLU A 1015 26.81 36.19 -43.73
CA GLU A 1015 26.03 37.38 -44.09
C GLU A 1015 25.29 37.24 -45.42
N LEU A 1016 25.77 36.35 -46.29
CA LEU A 1016 25.18 36.12 -47.59
C LEU A 1016 24.14 34.98 -47.55
N ARG A 1017 24.17 34.11 -46.51
CA ARG A 1017 23.47 32.79 -46.39
C ARG A 1017 21.96 32.79 -46.71
N ALA A 1018 21.30 33.94 -46.62
CA ALA A 1018 19.85 34.09 -46.82
C ALA A 1018 19.43 34.51 -48.25
N LEU A 1019 20.38 34.71 -49.16
CA LEU A 1019 20.08 35.13 -50.54
C LEU A 1019 19.44 33.99 -51.35
N THR A 1020 18.42 34.27 -52.17
CA THR A 1020 17.98 33.30 -53.18
C THR A 1020 18.99 33.23 -54.32
N ALA A 1021 18.88 32.22 -55.20
CA ALA A 1021 19.73 32.14 -56.40
C ALA A 1021 19.60 33.38 -57.31
N GLU A 1022 18.44 34.03 -57.31
CA GLU A 1022 18.17 35.26 -58.05
C GLU A 1022 18.79 36.48 -57.36
N ASP A 1023 18.70 36.56 -56.03
CA ASP A 1023 19.35 37.61 -55.23
C ASP A 1023 20.88 37.50 -55.31
N TRP A 1024 21.44 36.29 -55.35
CA TRP A 1024 22.87 36.06 -55.49
C TRP A 1024 23.42 36.67 -56.78
N ASN A 1025 22.70 36.54 -57.90
CA ASN A 1025 23.13 37.15 -59.17
C ASN A 1025 23.17 38.68 -59.07
N GLN A 1026 22.21 39.30 -58.39
CA GLN A 1026 22.21 40.74 -58.17
C GLN A 1026 23.35 41.18 -57.24
N VAL A 1027 23.57 40.45 -56.15
CA VAL A 1027 24.64 40.73 -55.17
C VAL A 1027 26.02 40.54 -55.80
N PHE A 1028 26.21 39.47 -56.57
CA PHE A 1028 27.44 39.22 -57.30
C PHE A 1028 27.73 40.39 -58.25
N THR A 1029 26.75 40.83 -59.03
CA THR A 1029 26.93 41.89 -60.02
C THR A 1029 27.25 43.26 -59.40
N HIS A 1030 26.61 43.62 -58.28
CA HIS A 1030 26.75 44.96 -57.69
C HIS A 1030 27.86 45.06 -56.64
N TYR A 1031 28.23 43.96 -55.98
CA TYR A 1031 29.12 43.99 -54.82
C TYR A 1031 30.36 43.08 -54.95
N VAL A 1032 30.23 41.88 -55.51
CA VAL A 1032 31.36 40.91 -55.56
C VAL A 1032 32.19 41.09 -56.83
N ALA A 1033 31.55 41.30 -57.97
CA ALA A 1033 32.21 41.42 -59.27
C ALA A 1033 33.22 42.58 -59.27
N PRO A 1034 34.46 42.36 -59.75
CA PRO A 1034 35.45 43.42 -59.89
C PRO A 1034 35.01 44.44 -60.94
N LYS A 1035 35.43 45.70 -60.76
CA LYS A 1035 35.18 46.75 -61.75
C LYS A 1035 36.13 46.56 -62.93
N VAL A 1036 35.59 46.12 -64.07
CA VAL A 1036 36.38 45.90 -65.29
C VAL A 1036 36.73 47.25 -65.93
N PRO A 1037 38.02 47.59 -66.13
CA PRO A 1037 38.41 48.84 -66.79
C PRO A 1037 37.95 48.84 -68.26
N THR A 1038 37.49 49.98 -68.76
CA THR A 1038 37.03 50.13 -70.15
C THR A 1038 38.16 50.11 -71.19
N ARG A 1039 39.40 50.37 -70.77
CA ARG A 1039 40.66 50.16 -71.52
C ARG A 1039 41.75 49.83 -70.51
N ALA A 1040 42.35 48.65 -70.61
CA ALA A 1040 43.52 48.25 -69.82
C ALA A 1040 44.46 47.38 -70.67
N GLU A 1041 45.70 47.23 -70.21
CA GLU A 1041 46.66 46.30 -70.79
C GLU A 1041 46.24 44.85 -70.53
N GLU A 1042 46.68 43.95 -71.41
CA GLU A 1042 46.41 42.52 -71.33
C GLU A 1042 46.87 41.89 -70.00
N ALA A 1043 48.01 42.36 -69.48
CA ALA A 1043 48.54 41.98 -68.17
C ALA A 1043 47.58 42.30 -67.00
N THR A 1044 46.79 43.38 -67.11
CA THR A 1044 45.81 43.77 -66.10
C THR A 1044 44.57 42.87 -66.12
N TYR A 1045 44.08 42.50 -67.31
CA TYR A 1045 42.97 41.53 -67.42
C TYR A 1045 43.40 40.15 -66.92
N PHE A 1046 44.66 39.77 -67.14
CA PHE A 1046 45.24 38.54 -66.61
C PHE A 1046 45.35 38.53 -65.08
N SER A 1047 45.97 39.56 -64.48
CA SER A 1047 46.12 39.62 -63.02
C SER A 1047 44.78 39.63 -62.30
N MET A 1048 43.77 40.31 -62.87
CA MET A 1048 42.40 40.25 -62.38
C MET A 1048 41.78 38.85 -62.51
N SER A 1049 42.06 38.11 -63.60
CA SER A 1049 41.56 36.74 -63.79
C SER A 1049 42.13 35.79 -62.73
N VAL A 1050 43.44 35.86 -62.49
CA VAL A 1050 44.13 35.07 -61.47
C VAL A 1050 43.60 35.41 -60.07
N ALA A 1051 43.50 36.70 -59.75
CA ALA A 1051 42.95 37.14 -58.45
C ALA A 1051 41.52 36.64 -58.22
N GLN A 1052 40.65 36.60 -59.24
CA GLN A 1052 39.30 36.05 -59.10
C GLN A 1052 39.29 34.53 -58.85
N LEU A 1053 40.25 33.78 -59.37
CA LEU A 1053 40.37 32.34 -59.13
C LEU A 1053 41.00 32.05 -57.76
N GLU A 1054 41.97 32.85 -57.33
CA GLU A 1054 42.55 32.80 -55.97
C GLU A 1054 41.51 33.11 -54.89
N ASP A 1055 40.62 34.09 -55.12
CA ASP A 1055 39.49 34.39 -54.23
C ASP A 1055 38.59 33.14 -54.02
N VAL A 1056 38.32 32.37 -55.09
CA VAL A 1056 37.52 31.14 -54.99
C VAL A 1056 38.30 30.06 -54.23
N LEU A 1057 39.60 29.91 -54.50
CA LEU A 1057 40.45 28.94 -53.83
C LEU A 1057 40.56 29.21 -52.33
N ALA A 1058 40.64 30.48 -51.93
CA ALA A 1058 40.64 30.88 -50.53
C ALA A 1058 39.34 30.51 -49.81
N VAL A 1059 38.18 30.68 -50.48
CA VAL A 1059 36.90 30.23 -49.94
C VAL A 1059 36.83 28.71 -49.82
N LEU A 1060 37.30 27.97 -50.85
CA LEU A 1060 37.30 26.50 -50.86
C LEU A 1060 38.17 25.91 -49.75
N ARG A 1061 39.37 26.43 -49.52
CA ARG A 1061 40.27 25.98 -48.43
C ARG A 1061 39.68 26.20 -47.05
N ASN A 1062 39.13 27.40 -46.80
CA ASN A 1062 38.44 27.67 -45.54
C ASN A 1062 37.22 26.74 -45.34
N LEU A 1063 36.58 26.31 -46.42
CA LEU A 1063 35.46 25.37 -46.35
C LEU A 1063 35.92 23.94 -46.05
N GLU A 1064 37.03 23.51 -46.64
CA GLU A 1064 37.68 22.22 -46.40
C GLU A 1064 38.12 22.08 -44.94
N ASP A 1065 38.79 23.10 -44.38
CA ASP A 1065 39.14 23.17 -42.97
C ASP A 1065 37.90 23.02 -42.06
N ARG A 1066 36.77 23.60 -42.47
CA ARG A 1066 35.52 23.49 -41.73
C ARG A 1066 34.90 22.10 -41.87
N VAL A 1067 34.97 21.47 -43.05
CA VAL A 1067 34.49 20.10 -43.27
C VAL A 1067 35.28 19.10 -42.40
N MET A 1068 36.60 19.30 -42.24
CA MET A 1068 37.44 18.46 -41.38
C MET A 1068 37.01 18.49 -39.91
N GLN A 1069 36.70 19.67 -39.36
CA GLN A 1069 36.20 19.79 -37.98
C GLN A 1069 34.88 19.04 -37.75
N TYR A 1070 34.04 18.89 -38.79
CA TYR A 1070 32.79 18.13 -38.71
C TYR A 1070 33.01 16.62 -38.83
N ARG A 1071 34.08 16.18 -39.51
CA ARG A 1071 34.49 14.76 -39.53
C ARG A 1071 35.01 14.32 -38.17
N GLU A 1072 35.83 15.13 -37.51
CA GLU A 1072 36.29 14.87 -36.14
C GLU A 1072 35.11 14.71 -35.18
N ALA A 1073 34.11 15.59 -35.28
CA ALA A 1073 32.88 15.47 -34.53
C ALA A 1073 32.18 14.12 -34.83
N LEU A 1074 31.93 13.78 -36.10
CA LEU A 1074 31.30 12.51 -36.48
C LEU A 1074 31.99 11.27 -35.89
N GLU A 1075 33.31 11.23 -35.84
CA GLU A 1075 34.05 10.12 -35.22
C GLU A 1075 33.78 10.03 -33.71
N GLU A 1076 33.83 11.16 -33.00
CA GLU A 1076 33.52 11.23 -31.57
C GLU A 1076 32.07 10.82 -31.28
N GLY A 1077 31.12 11.30 -32.10
CA GLY A 1077 29.73 10.90 -32.03
C GLY A 1077 29.52 9.40 -32.29
N GLY A 1078 30.29 8.80 -33.21
CA GLY A 1078 30.31 7.35 -33.46
C GLY A 1078 30.82 6.54 -32.26
N ARG A 1079 31.85 7.02 -31.56
CA ARG A 1079 32.33 6.40 -30.31
C ARG A 1079 31.26 6.45 -29.23
N LEU A 1080 30.59 7.59 -29.08
CA LEU A 1080 29.51 7.74 -28.10
C LEU A 1080 28.32 6.80 -28.39
N VAL A 1081 27.90 6.67 -29.65
CA VAL A 1081 26.87 5.69 -30.04
C VAL A 1081 27.28 4.27 -29.65
N SER A 1082 28.55 3.90 -29.84
CA SER A 1082 29.06 2.57 -29.49
C SER A 1082 29.02 2.31 -27.98
N VAL A 1083 29.39 3.31 -27.17
CA VAL A 1083 29.30 3.25 -25.70
C VAL A 1083 27.85 3.06 -25.25
N LEU A 1084 26.92 3.85 -25.80
CA LEU A 1084 25.50 3.75 -25.47
C LEU A 1084 24.89 2.40 -25.88
N GLN A 1085 25.30 1.82 -27.01
CA GLN A 1085 24.87 0.47 -27.42
C GLN A 1085 25.40 -0.64 -26.48
N ALA A 1086 26.62 -0.49 -25.98
CA ALA A 1086 27.15 -1.42 -24.97
C ALA A 1086 26.35 -1.37 -23.66
N HIS A 1087 25.89 -0.17 -23.26
CA HIS A 1087 24.96 -0.01 -22.14
C HIS A 1087 23.58 -0.61 -22.43
N GLU A 1088 23.04 -0.43 -23.64
CA GLU A 1088 21.77 -1.04 -24.05
C GLU A 1088 21.80 -2.57 -23.91
N THR A 1089 22.89 -3.18 -24.37
CA THR A 1089 23.07 -4.64 -24.33
C THR A 1089 23.12 -5.15 -22.89
N ARG A 1090 23.87 -4.45 -22.00
CA ARG A 1090 23.93 -4.77 -20.57
C ARG A 1090 22.58 -4.62 -19.87
N GLY A 1091 21.86 -3.52 -20.12
CA GLY A 1091 20.55 -3.29 -19.52
C GLY A 1091 19.49 -4.27 -20.04
N GLY A 1092 19.57 -4.66 -21.31
CA GLY A 1092 18.75 -5.73 -21.90
C GLY A 1092 18.96 -7.07 -21.22
N ALA A 1093 20.22 -7.51 -21.06
CA ALA A 1093 20.56 -8.75 -20.36
C ALA A 1093 20.05 -8.73 -18.90
N ARG A 1094 20.17 -7.59 -18.21
CA ARG A 1094 19.62 -7.44 -16.85
C ARG A 1094 18.11 -7.56 -16.82
N LEU A 1095 17.39 -6.96 -17.77
CA LEU A 1095 15.93 -7.06 -17.85
C LEU A 1095 15.46 -8.50 -18.07
N THR A 1096 16.23 -9.32 -18.79
CA THR A 1096 15.93 -10.75 -18.94
C THR A 1096 16.03 -11.48 -17.60
N VAL A 1097 17.12 -11.26 -16.84
CA VAL A 1097 17.30 -11.86 -15.50
C VAL A 1097 16.18 -11.43 -14.56
N ILE A 1098 15.86 -10.13 -14.51
CA ILE A 1098 14.75 -9.62 -13.68
C ILE A 1098 13.42 -10.22 -14.13
N GLY A 1099 13.21 -10.42 -15.43
CA GLY A 1099 12.03 -11.09 -15.97
C GLY A 1099 11.86 -12.50 -15.43
N THR A 1100 12.93 -13.31 -15.44
CA THR A 1100 12.93 -14.67 -14.89
C THR A 1100 12.60 -14.66 -13.39
N GLU A 1101 13.25 -13.79 -12.61
CA GLU A 1101 13.05 -13.68 -11.16
C GLU A 1101 11.63 -13.24 -10.79
N VAL A 1102 11.02 -12.33 -11.58
CA VAL A 1102 9.62 -11.92 -11.40
C VAL A 1102 8.68 -13.10 -11.69
N SER A 1103 8.91 -13.85 -12.77
CA SER A 1103 8.10 -15.03 -13.10
C SER A 1103 8.20 -16.11 -12.04
N GLU A 1104 9.40 -16.39 -11.53
CA GLU A 1104 9.63 -17.36 -10.45
C GLU A 1104 8.96 -16.91 -9.15
N SER A 1105 9.14 -15.65 -8.75
CA SER A 1105 8.50 -15.10 -7.55
C SER A 1105 6.96 -15.10 -7.64
N ARG A 1106 6.38 -14.84 -8.82
CA ARG A 1106 4.92 -14.98 -9.05
C ARG A 1106 4.46 -16.42 -8.91
N GLN A 1107 5.22 -17.36 -9.48
CA GLN A 1107 4.92 -18.78 -9.37
C GLN A 1107 4.95 -19.25 -7.91
N ASP A 1108 5.93 -18.81 -7.12
CA ASP A 1108 6.03 -19.13 -5.69
C ASP A 1108 4.81 -18.64 -4.89
N VAL A 1109 4.39 -17.39 -5.12
CA VAL A 1109 3.19 -16.82 -4.46
C VAL A 1109 1.93 -17.60 -4.88
N MET A 1110 1.82 -17.97 -6.15
CA MET A 1110 0.70 -18.78 -6.64
C MET A 1110 0.65 -20.16 -5.98
N VAL A 1111 1.81 -20.83 -5.88
CA VAL A 1111 1.92 -22.13 -5.21
C VAL A 1111 1.56 -22.01 -3.72
N ALA A 1112 2.07 -20.99 -3.01
CA ALA A 1112 1.74 -20.77 -1.61
C ALA A 1112 0.24 -20.51 -1.38
N ARG A 1113 -0.40 -19.74 -2.27
CA ARG A 1113 -1.87 -19.51 -2.24
C ARG A 1113 -2.64 -20.81 -2.51
N ALA A 1114 -2.18 -21.65 -3.43
CA ALA A 1114 -2.81 -22.95 -3.71
C ALA A 1114 -2.72 -23.89 -2.50
N LEU A 1115 -1.55 -23.97 -1.85
CA LEU A 1115 -1.36 -24.76 -0.64
C LEU A 1115 -2.23 -24.24 0.53
N LEU A 1116 -2.35 -22.92 0.68
CA LEU A 1116 -3.25 -22.33 1.68
C LEU A 1116 -4.70 -22.72 1.42
N ALA A 1117 -5.17 -22.70 0.18
CA ALA A 1117 -6.53 -23.09 -0.17
C ALA A 1117 -6.81 -24.58 0.11
N GLU A 1118 -5.83 -25.44 -0.17
CA GLU A 1118 -5.92 -26.87 0.16
C GLU A 1118 -5.99 -27.09 1.68
N GLU A 1119 -5.15 -26.39 2.45
CA GLU A 1119 -5.14 -26.48 3.91
C GLU A 1119 -6.45 -25.97 4.52
N GLN A 1120 -6.99 -24.86 4.02
CA GLN A 1120 -8.32 -24.37 4.42
C GLN A 1120 -9.41 -25.42 4.18
N THR A 1121 -9.37 -26.10 3.04
CA THR A 1121 -10.32 -27.18 2.71
C THR A 1121 -10.14 -28.39 3.65
N ARG A 1122 -8.90 -28.69 4.07
CA ARG A 1122 -8.62 -29.74 5.07
C ARG A 1122 -9.15 -29.36 6.46
N LEU A 1123 -8.91 -28.13 6.91
CA LEU A 1123 -9.37 -27.61 8.20
C LEU A 1123 -10.91 -27.55 8.26
N GLN A 1124 -11.57 -27.15 7.18
CA GLN A 1124 -13.04 -27.18 7.07
C GLN A 1124 -13.58 -28.60 7.28
N ARG A 1125 -13.02 -29.61 6.58
CA ARG A 1125 -13.42 -31.02 6.76
C ARG A 1125 -13.24 -31.51 8.20
N ILE A 1126 -12.17 -31.08 8.88
CA ILE A 1126 -11.94 -31.41 10.30
C ILE A 1126 -13.01 -30.76 11.18
N ASN A 1127 -13.28 -29.47 10.99
CA ASN A 1127 -14.26 -28.73 11.79
C ASN A 1127 -15.69 -29.23 11.58
N GLU A 1128 -16.06 -29.62 10.36
CA GLU A 1128 -17.33 -30.27 10.03
C GLU A 1128 -17.46 -31.62 10.75
N ARG A 1129 -16.42 -32.47 10.70
CA ARG A 1129 -16.38 -33.74 11.43
C ARG A 1129 -16.53 -33.52 12.94
N ARG A 1130 -15.80 -32.56 13.51
CA ARG A 1130 -15.91 -32.18 14.94
C ARG A 1130 -17.32 -31.78 15.32
N ALA A 1131 -17.94 -30.94 14.51
CA ALA A 1131 -19.32 -30.48 14.73
C ALA A 1131 -20.31 -31.66 14.70
N LEU A 1132 -20.12 -32.61 13.78
CA LEU A 1132 -20.94 -33.82 13.69
C LEU A 1132 -20.79 -34.71 14.93
N VAL A 1133 -19.55 -34.98 15.37
CA VAL A 1133 -19.28 -35.77 16.59
C VAL A 1133 -19.97 -35.15 17.81
N LEU A 1134 -19.86 -33.84 17.98
CA LEU A 1134 -20.48 -33.14 19.11
C LEU A 1134 -22.01 -33.22 19.07
N ARG A 1135 -22.61 -33.07 17.89
CA ARG A 1135 -24.08 -33.16 17.72
C ARG A 1135 -24.61 -34.58 17.95
N GLU A 1136 -23.91 -35.61 17.50
CA GLU A 1136 -24.40 -36.99 17.58
C GLU A 1136 -24.15 -37.66 18.94
N HIS A 1137 -23.04 -37.31 19.61
CA HIS A 1137 -22.58 -38.05 20.79
C HIS A 1137 -22.77 -37.33 22.13
N VAL A 1138 -22.86 -35.99 22.17
CA VAL A 1138 -22.99 -35.25 23.45
C VAL A 1138 -24.46 -35.25 23.90
N ARG A 1139 -24.79 -36.05 24.92
CA ARG A 1139 -26.15 -36.16 25.47
C ARG A 1139 -26.40 -35.30 26.72
N PHE A 1140 -25.35 -35.05 27.49
CA PHE A 1140 -25.38 -34.28 28.73
C PHE A 1140 -24.00 -33.68 28.98
N LEU A 1141 -23.93 -32.67 29.86
CA LEU A 1141 -22.69 -32.07 30.33
C LEU A 1141 -22.47 -32.44 31.78
N VAL A 1142 -21.22 -32.50 32.22
CA VAL A 1142 -20.89 -32.66 33.64
C VAL A 1142 -20.01 -31.51 34.07
N TYR A 1143 -20.41 -30.79 35.11
CA TYR A 1143 -19.54 -29.79 35.70
C TYR A 1143 -18.83 -30.37 36.90
N HIS A 1144 -17.60 -29.93 37.13
CA HIS A 1144 -16.90 -30.24 38.38
C HIS A 1144 -16.02 -29.07 38.82
N ARG A 1145 -15.80 -28.99 40.14
CA ARG A 1145 -14.82 -28.09 40.73
C ARG A 1145 -13.41 -28.65 40.48
N PRO A 1146 -12.54 -27.94 39.73
CA PRO A 1146 -11.18 -28.41 39.49
C PRO A 1146 -10.40 -28.40 40.82
N ARG A 1147 -9.44 -29.32 40.95
CA ARG A 1147 -8.48 -29.28 42.04
C ARG A 1147 -7.35 -28.36 41.62
N GLU A 1148 -7.16 -27.28 42.35
CA GLU A 1148 -6.07 -26.35 42.11
C GLU A 1148 -4.91 -26.64 43.04
N GLN A 1149 -3.71 -26.55 42.49
CA GLN A 1149 -2.46 -26.60 43.25
C GLN A 1149 -1.64 -25.39 42.82
N VAL A 1150 -1.39 -24.49 43.76
CA VAL A 1150 -0.50 -23.35 43.54
C VAL A 1150 0.93 -23.89 43.50
N MET A 1151 1.65 -23.61 42.42
CA MET A 1151 3.03 -24.05 42.23
C MET A 1151 3.94 -22.83 42.32
N ASP A 1152 4.88 -22.84 43.27
CA ASP A 1152 5.84 -21.75 43.48
C ASP A 1152 7.02 -21.78 42.48
N CYS A 1153 7.13 -22.83 41.66
CA CYS A 1153 8.14 -22.97 40.61
C CYS A 1153 7.57 -23.70 39.39
N ALA A 1154 8.08 -23.36 38.19
CA ALA A 1154 7.70 -23.99 36.93
C ALA A 1154 8.21 -25.43 36.88
N THR A 1155 7.47 -26.33 37.54
CA THR A 1155 7.76 -27.77 37.55
C THR A 1155 7.28 -28.34 36.22
N PRO A 1156 8.06 -29.17 35.51
CA PRO A 1156 7.61 -29.81 34.28
C PRO A 1156 6.34 -30.63 34.58
N VAL A 1157 5.21 -30.15 34.07
CA VAL A 1157 3.92 -30.82 34.18
C VAL A 1157 3.85 -31.86 33.08
N ARG A 1158 3.74 -33.13 33.47
CA ARG A 1158 3.37 -34.21 32.55
C ARG A 1158 1.89 -34.45 32.72
N ALA A 1159 1.10 -34.12 31.70
CA ALA A 1159 -0.29 -34.53 31.65
C ALA A 1159 -0.32 -36.06 31.64
N LEU A 1160 -0.68 -36.67 32.77
CA LEU A 1160 -1.01 -38.10 32.82
C LEU A 1160 -2.39 -38.25 32.23
N ASP A 1161 -2.48 -38.22 30.90
CA ASP A 1161 -3.71 -38.55 30.21
C ASP A 1161 -4.00 -40.03 30.49
N THR A 1162 -5.06 -40.30 31.25
CA THR A 1162 -5.45 -41.68 31.61
C THR A 1162 -6.15 -42.42 30.44
N GLY A 1163 -6.00 -41.89 29.22
CA GLY A 1163 -6.59 -42.39 27.99
C GLY A 1163 -5.67 -43.37 27.28
N ILE A 1164 -6.30 -44.36 26.66
CA ILE A 1164 -5.72 -45.43 25.84
C ILE A 1164 -5.09 -44.80 24.59
N TYR A 1165 -3.93 -44.16 24.72
CA TYR A 1165 -3.10 -43.75 23.59
C TYR A 1165 -2.17 -44.89 23.20
N GLU A 1166 -1.96 -45.10 21.90
CA GLU A 1166 -0.74 -45.75 21.44
C GLU A 1166 0.44 -44.98 22.04
N SER A 1167 1.36 -45.69 22.71
CA SER A 1167 2.52 -45.07 23.32
C SER A 1167 3.26 -44.20 22.29
N GLU A 1168 3.56 -42.95 22.64
CA GLU A 1168 4.28 -42.04 21.74
C GLU A 1168 5.64 -42.57 21.31
N LEU A 1169 6.22 -43.50 22.07
CA LEU A 1169 7.50 -44.12 21.76
C LEU A 1169 7.40 -44.98 20.48
N PRO A 1170 6.46 -45.93 20.33
CA PRO A 1170 6.20 -46.61 19.06
C PRO A 1170 5.76 -45.68 17.92
N ALA A 1171 5.03 -44.60 18.19
CA ALA A 1171 4.64 -43.63 17.16
C ALA A 1171 5.84 -42.81 16.64
N ALA A 1172 6.71 -42.35 17.53
CA ALA A 1172 7.97 -41.69 17.19
C ALA A 1172 8.98 -42.65 16.51
N LEU A 1173 8.94 -43.94 16.85
CA LEU A 1173 9.68 -44.99 16.13
C LEU A 1173 9.07 -45.32 14.76
N ALA A 1174 7.82 -44.96 14.51
CA ALA A 1174 7.15 -45.11 13.23
C ALA A 1174 7.28 -43.88 12.31
N GLU A 1175 7.59 -42.71 12.87
CA GLU A 1175 8.03 -41.55 12.11
C GLU A 1175 9.42 -41.81 11.49
N THR A 1176 9.46 -42.08 10.20
CA THR A 1176 10.71 -42.02 9.42
C THR A 1176 11.18 -40.56 9.31
N ARG A 1177 11.85 -40.05 10.36
CA ARG A 1177 12.66 -38.84 10.24
C ARG A 1177 13.91 -39.18 9.43
N ALA A 1178 14.28 -38.31 8.49
CA ALA A 1178 15.56 -38.43 7.80
C ALA A 1178 16.68 -38.43 8.85
N ALA A 1179 17.56 -39.44 8.80
CA ALA A 1179 18.67 -39.54 9.73
C ALA A 1179 19.54 -38.27 9.63
N PRO A 1180 20.05 -37.74 10.75
CA PRO A 1180 20.90 -36.56 10.75
C PRO A 1180 22.09 -36.73 9.79
N PRO A 1181 22.57 -35.65 9.13
CA PRO A 1181 23.68 -35.71 8.17
C PRO A 1181 24.92 -36.41 8.75
N GLU A 1182 25.15 -36.28 10.06
CA GLU A 1182 26.27 -36.89 10.78
C GLU A 1182 26.15 -38.42 10.85
N LEU A 1183 24.93 -38.93 10.98
CA LEU A 1183 24.64 -40.36 11.00
C LEU A 1183 24.75 -40.95 9.60
N TRP A 1184 24.32 -40.21 8.58
CA TRP A 1184 24.57 -40.55 7.18
C TRP A 1184 26.06 -40.56 6.84
N ALA A 1185 26.84 -39.62 7.36
CA ALA A 1185 28.29 -39.59 7.20
C ALA A 1185 28.96 -40.80 7.85
N LEU A 1186 28.51 -41.22 9.05
CA LEU A 1186 28.97 -42.44 9.71
C LEU A 1186 28.63 -43.72 8.94
N ILE A 1187 27.42 -43.79 8.36
CA ILE A 1187 27.01 -44.92 7.52
C ILE A 1187 27.81 -44.96 6.21
N GLN A 1188 28.10 -43.80 5.60
CA GLN A 1188 28.97 -43.73 4.42
C GLN A 1188 30.40 -44.17 4.76
N LEU A 1189 30.92 -43.77 5.92
CA LEU A 1189 32.23 -44.21 6.39
C LEU A 1189 32.30 -45.72 6.63
N LEU A 1190 31.19 -46.34 7.06
CA LEU A 1190 31.08 -47.80 7.20
C LEU A 1190 30.90 -48.52 5.86
N ARG A 1191 30.31 -47.86 4.85
CA ARG A 1191 30.22 -48.34 3.46
C ARG A 1191 31.55 -48.26 2.72
N ASP A 1192 32.33 -47.22 3.00
CA ASP A 1192 33.64 -46.99 2.40
C ASP A 1192 34.76 -47.74 3.14
N ALA A 1193 34.44 -48.41 4.25
CA ALA A 1193 35.38 -49.21 5.03
C ALA A 1193 35.83 -50.47 4.23
N PRO A 1194 37.15 -50.75 4.17
CA PRO A 1194 37.66 -51.96 3.53
C PRO A 1194 37.10 -53.23 4.18
N LEU A 1195 36.72 -54.23 3.35
CA LEU A 1195 36.16 -55.51 3.80
C LEU A 1195 37.05 -56.25 4.81
N ASP A 1196 38.35 -56.02 4.76
CA ASP A 1196 39.36 -56.62 5.64
C ASP A 1196 39.23 -56.17 7.10
N TRP A 1197 38.51 -55.06 7.35
CA TRP A 1197 38.26 -54.57 8.71
C TRP A 1197 37.15 -55.36 9.43
N PHE A 1198 36.37 -56.16 8.69
CA PHE A 1198 35.33 -57.00 9.25
C PHE A 1198 35.82 -58.44 9.39
N ALA A 1199 36.45 -58.76 10.53
CA ALA A 1199 37.06 -60.07 10.82
C ALA A 1199 36.10 -61.28 10.67
N GLN A 1200 34.78 -61.07 10.72
CA GLN A 1200 33.75 -62.10 10.54
C GLN A 1200 32.95 -61.98 9.22
N GLY A 1201 33.20 -60.95 8.41
CA GLY A 1201 32.47 -60.66 7.17
C GLY A 1201 32.53 -61.80 6.14
N PRO A 1202 33.71 -62.36 5.82
CA PRO A 1202 33.84 -63.41 4.81
C PRO A 1202 33.04 -64.69 5.11
N LEU A 1203 32.87 -65.06 6.38
CA LEU A 1203 32.08 -66.23 6.82
C LEU A 1203 30.57 -66.01 6.73
N LEU A 1204 30.10 -64.75 6.83
CA LEU A 1204 28.70 -64.38 6.70
C LEU A 1204 28.25 -64.36 5.24
N PHE A 1205 29.11 -63.91 4.32
CA PHE A 1205 28.80 -63.90 2.88
C PHE A 1205 28.73 -65.31 2.27
N GLN A 1206 29.53 -66.26 2.75
CA GLN A 1206 29.40 -67.68 2.36
C GLN A 1206 28.03 -68.31 2.74
N ARG A 1207 27.31 -67.72 3.70
CA ARG A 1207 25.94 -68.14 4.07
C ARG A 1207 24.85 -67.41 3.30
N LEU A 1208 25.16 -66.28 2.64
CA LEU A 1208 24.24 -65.47 1.84
C LEU A 1208 24.09 -65.97 0.40
N ASP A 1209 24.91 -66.93 -0.05
CA ASP A 1209 24.87 -67.50 -1.41
C ASP A 1209 23.64 -68.40 -1.67
N ARG A 1210 22.80 -68.64 -0.64
CA ARG A 1210 21.52 -69.34 -0.79
C ARG A 1210 20.38 -68.34 -0.88
N LEU A 1211 19.89 -68.13 -2.10
CA LEU A 1211 18.79 -67.23 -2.44
C LEU A 1211 17.55 -67.42 -1.54
N ASP A 1212 17.26 -68.65 -1.13
CA ASP A 1212 16.14 -68.98 -0.24
C ASP A 1212 16.28 -68.42 1.18
N LEU A 1213 17.51 -68.36 1.71
CA LEU A 1213 17.77 -67.80 3.03
C LEU A 1213 17.65 -66.28 2.97
N VAL A 1214 18.18 -65.65 1.90
CA VAL A 1214 18.05 -64.22 1.66
C VAL A 1214 16.57 -63.82 1.53
N HIS A 1215 15.80 -64.57 0.72
CA HIS A 1215 14.38 -64.34 0.54
C HIS A 1215 13.59 -64.53 1.84
N ARG A 1216 13.87 -65.58 2.63
CA ARG A 1216 13.24 -65.76 3.95
C ARG A 1216 13.65 -64.71 4.98
N THR A 1217 14.88 -64.20 4.93
CA THR A 1217 15.29 -63.10 5.80
C THR A 1217 14.66 -61.78 5.40
N LEU A 1218 14.46 -61.54 4.09
CA LEU A 1218 13.75 -60.37 3.57
C LEU A 1218 12.26 -60.44 3.86
N GLU A 1219 11.62 -61.60 3.66
CA GLU A 1219 10.24 -61.83 4.07
C GLU A 1219 10.09 -61.73 5.59
N GLY A 1220 10.99 -62.31 6.37
CA GLY A 1220 10.98 -62.20 7.82
C GLY A 1220 11.22 -60.77 8.31
N ALA A 1221 12.07 -59.98 7.63
CA ALA A 1221 12.24 -58.56 7.91
C ALA A 1221 11.00 -57.76 7.52
N ARG A 1222 10.37 -58.07 6.37
CA ARG A 1222 9.12 -57.46 5.91
C ARG A 1222 7.94 -57.80 6.82
N GLN A 1223 7.87 -59.03 7.31
CA GLN A 1223 6.87 -59.50 8.27
C GLN A 1223 7.10 -58.89 9.66
N ARG A 1224 8.35 -58.79 10.14
CA ARG A 1224 8.66 -58.07 11.38
C ARG A 1224 8.40 -56.55 11.28
N ALA A 1225 8.57 -55.97 10.09
CA ALA A 1225 8.21 -54.57 9.85
C ALA A 1225 6.68 -54.34 9.79
N THR A 1226 5.90 -55.39 9.49
CA THR A 1226 4.43 -55.30 9.44
C THR A 1226 3.74 -55.74 10.74
N VAL A 1227 4.41 -56.52 11.60
CA VAL A 1227 3.89 -56.93 12.91
C VAL A 1227 4.55 -56.09 14.01
N ARG A 1228 3.87 -55.04 14.46
CA ARG A 1228 4.26 -54.23 15.63
C ARG A 1228 4.03 -55.02 16.92
N VAL A 1229 5.03 -55.77 17.39
CA VAL A 1229 5.04 -56.30 18.76
C VAL A 1229 5.73 -55.28 19.68
N PRO A 1230 5.09 -54.82 20.77
CA PRO A 1230 5.76 -53.98 21.75
C PRO A 1230 6.88 -54.78 22.45
N PRO A 1231 8.09 -54.21 22.65
CA PRO A 1231 9.14 -54.89 23.39
C PRO A 1231 8.72 -55.06 24.86
N ALA A 1232 9.01 -56.23 25.43
CA ALA A 1232 8.82 -56.46 26.85
C ALA A 1232 9.69 -55.48 27.65
N LEU A 1233 9.09 -54.84 28.66
CA LEU A 1233 9.78 -53.91 29.56
C LEU A 1233 10.96 -54.62 30.25
N PRO A 1234 12.15 -54.01 30.31
CA PRO A 1234 13.27 -54.56 31.06
C PRO A 1234 12.94 -54.51 32.56
N GLN A 1235 13.13 -55.63 33.25
CA GLN A 1235 13.06 -55.66 34.71
C GLN A 1235 14.21 -54.84 35.31
N PRO A 1236 13.98 -54.05 36.37
CA PRO A 1236 15.03 -53.26 37.00
C PRO A 1236 16.07 -54.18 37.67
N PRO A 1237 17.37 -53.89 37.56
CA PRO A 1237 18.39 -54.63 38.27
C PRO A 1237 18.29 -54.34 39.77
N TYR A 1238 18.21 -55.41 40.58
CA TYR A 1238 18.39 -55.34 42.02
C TYR A 1238 19.76 -54.71 42.33
N SER A 1239 19.74 -53.58 43.02
CA SER A 1239 20.91 -52.86 43.52
C SER A 1239 21.52 -53.60 44.71
N ASN A 1240 22.51 -54.46 44.44
CA ASN A 1240 23.54 -54.81 45.42
C ASN A 1240 24.70 -53.84 45.21
N LEU A 1241 24.89 -52.89 46.13
CA LEU A 1241 26.11 -52.12 46.43
C LEU A 1241 25.78 -51.22 47.63
N SER A 1242 25.75 -51.79 48.83
CA SER A 1242 26.68 -51.43 49.92
C SER A 1242 27.97 -50.74 49.49
N LEU A 1243 28.33 -49.67 50.20
CA LEU A 1243 29.70 -49.22 50.57
C LEU A 1243 29.60 -47.87 51.33
N PRO A 1244 30.64 -47.51 52.08
CA PRO A 1244 30.84 -47.70 53.53
C PRO A 1244 30.08 -46.74 54.46
#